data_AF-A0A7X4B8Z3-F1
#
_entry.id   AF-A0A7X4B8Z3-F1
#
_cell.length_a   1.000
_cell.length_b   1.000
_cell.length_c   1.000
_cell.angle_alpha   90.00
_cell.angle_beta   90.00
_cell.angle_gamma   90.00
#
_symmetry.space_group_name_H-M   'P 1'
#
loop_
_entity.id
_entity.type
_entity.pdbx_description
1 polymer ?
#
loop_
_entity_poly.entity_id
_entity_poly.type
_entity_poly.pdbx_seq_one_letter_code
_entity_poly.pdbx_strand_id
1 'polypeptide(L)'
;MNKIKSILLFSMIGATLLFSVLASVIVRVVNAEDSAQQAYIVLEENCFRCHGNLGDFKETLFIEAYNSLIQSGSVAPGQPDASELYKRLLGPTENGAQMPPNQPPLTDEAIESIRIWIENGAPDWNVVDGNRSFITNRRILETIQHHIETLPIPNRAFARYFSTTHLYNAGLLTEPLQSHALALSKLINSLSWGADIVNPEPINAEQTLFYIDLRNYEWDINDAWTEIEKHYPYNIKYEGSDQTDLRDLFIDLQSEMDCEVPFVNMDWFIGKASEPPLYNEILALPDTDTDLETLLGVDVIDNLKNHPGVRVWRAGIKESGVSRHNRVVERHKARYGAYWKSYDFAGSDGKQNISDFPLSFIHDGGEVVFNLPNGLQAYHLFDAKGMRLDSAPTEIVSNQDASDPAVYNGISCIDCHTDGMKPFTDVIRPVIEAAQNPIYDKDYALRLYVKQAVMDSLVQDDTEHFLTALTKTGNSSGGSEPVSRFHRIYNYNALDAAHAAAAVGLPKNVFLSKIRERADLGLFLVEGDVVKRDTWTSIFDAVVHALNPPVVVSIPDVDSPGTGDITGNPDDAVYIPDPNLRAALARMLGQRVDAPITVSQMEQFTHFTGRGHTKNGVYVEGEALTLVNKGIKDLTGLEYAINLKELSVREGREEFRGNGISDLTPISGLTQLESLGIGGIGNYVSDLSPIANLTNIKHLDLGGSPISDLSPISNFTQLETISFDDSVPLTDISVLADMENLRAVFMWGPRFKDMSPLVNLPNIVTMSLCGNDISEIPSLKNAPKLKKLYVFGNNVSDVSILEDLTNLERLNLRNNNITDIAPLAGLTNLKWLDLTGNPIRDWTPLYELSKNTKIEPNGFAFSAEATLVALDSTFTFNIDALFVRDLTGWQCGISFDPNLLEAIEVIEGDFLSSDATQTFFTENPEERIDNENGLITDLSMLRTDGTGLNGSGTLLSIKFKAKKVGKVTFTPGDCTLGDSEGIELPSVVPNLEIEIVEELPTPEADIFTGPKWDVNMDGEINILDLIIVAKYLGEPITANNQRADVTGDKVINVLDLVAVANAF
;
A
#
# COMPACT_ATOMS: atom_id res chain seq x y z
N MET A 1 33.56 56.00 8.10
CA MET A 1 34.43 55.29 7.15
C MET A 1 35.15 54.19 7.90
N ASN A 2 35.13 52.91 7.53
CA ASN A 2 34.33 52.19 6.55
C ASN A 2 34.82 50.74 6.59
N LYS A 3 33.90 49.80 6.34
CA LYS A 3 34.13 48.48 5.77
C LYS A 3 34.91 47.48 6.63
N ILE A 4 34.25 46.37 6.97
CA ILE A 4 34.43 45.05 6.31
C ILE A 4 33.66 43.97 7.12
N LYS A 5 32.94 43.12 6.38
CA LYS A 5 32.48 41.72 6.64
C LYS A 5 31.16 41.41 7.37
N SER A 6 30.34 40.64 6.61
CA SER A 6 29.58 39.42 6.96
C SER A 6 28.13 39.46 7.49
N ILE A 7 27.24 38.77 6.74
CA ILE A 7 26.35 37.65 7.16
C ILE A 7 24.92 37.94 7.75
N LEU A 8 23.91 37.31 7.10
CA LEU A 8 22.59 36.72 7.53
C LEU A 8 21.33 37.55 7.96
N LEU A 9 20.19 37.03 7.45
CA LEU A 9 18.83 36.80 8.01
C LEU A 9 17.73 37.90 8.15
N PHE A 10 16.66 37.68 7.36
CA PHE A 10 15.21 37.58 7.65
C PHE A 10 14.32 38.74 8.17
N SER A 11 13.07 38.66 7.67
CA SER A 11 11.90 39.56 7.65
C SER A 11 11.08 39.65 8.94
N MET A 12 10.34 40.77 9.14
CA MET A 12 8.93 40.76 9.58
C MET A 12 8.26 42.15 9.70
N ILE A 13 6.95 42.18 9.39
CA ILE A 13 5.84 43.04 9.90
C ILE A 13 5.69 44.48 9.38
N GLY A 14 4.48 44.75 8.85
CA GLY A 14 3.69 45.92 9.26
C GLY A 14 3.10 46.79 8.15
N ALA A 15 1.83 46.58 7.79
CA ALA A 15 0.98 47.65 7.27
C ALA A 15 -0.50 47.36 7.54
N THR A 16 -1.08 48.15 8.45
CA THR A 16 -2.53 48.29 8.66
C THR A 16 -2.88 49.78 8.69
N LEU A 17 -4.05 50.10 8.13
CA LEU A 17 -4.87 51.31 8.31
C LEU A 17 -4.46 52.60 7.59
N LEU A 18 -5.23 52.98 6.57
CA LEU A 18 -6.31 53.99 6.66
C LEU A 18 -6.89 54.25 5.24
N PHE A 19 -8.19 54.03 5.04
CA PHE A 19 -9.10 55.06 4.52
C PHE A 19 -10.57 54.59 4.59
N SER A 20 -11.39 55.44 5.19
CA SER A 20 -12.80 55.28 5.51
C SER A 20 -13.73 55.85 4.43
N VAL A 21 -14.81 55.10 4.16
CA VAL A 21 -16.20 55.51 3.88
C VAL A 21 -16.48 56.39 2.64
N LEU A 22 -17.18 55.78 1.68
CA LEU A 22 -18.40 56.37 1.11
C LEU A 22 -19.36 55.25 0.71
N ALA A 23 -20.52 55.27 1.35
CA ALA A 23 -21.65 54.40 1.07
C ALA A 23 -22.19 54.65 -0.34
N SER A 24 -22.26 53.60 -1.15
CA SER A 24 -23.29 53.44 -2.17
C SER A 24 -23.94 52.09 -1.95
N VAL A 25 -25.18 52.14 -1.48
CA VAL A 25 -26.11 51.02 -1.49
C VAL A 25 -26.27 50.59 -2.94
N ILE A 26 -25.55 49.54 -3.33
CA ILE A 26 -25.93 48.72 -4.47
C ILE A 26 -26.79 47.63 -3.85
N VAL A 27 -28.11 47.82 -3.86
CA VAL A 27 -29.03 46.68 -3.83
C VAL A 27 -28.67 45.87 -5.07
N ARG A 28 -27.86 44.83 -4.89
CA ARG A 28 -27.79 43.76 -5.89
C ARG A 28 -29.22 43.26 -6.00
N VAL A 29 -29.76 43.27 -7.21
CA VAL A 29 -30.93 42.47 -7.52
C VAL A 29 -30.48 41.03 -7.33
N VAL A 30 -30.71 40.49 -6.12
CA VAL A 30 -30.48 39.07 -5.84
C VAL A 30 -31.47 38.34 -6.73
N ASN A 31 -30.97 37.51 -7.66
CA ASN A 31 -31.86 36.75 -8.52
C ASN A 31 -32.67 35.76 -7.65
N ALA A 32 -33.78 35.25 -8.17
CA ALA A 32 -34.65 34.33 -7.43
C ALA A 32 -33.90 33.09 -6.89
N GLU A 33 -33.04 32.47 -7.70
CA GLU A 33 -32.22 31.29 -7.34
C GLU A 33 -31.19 31.61 -6.24
N ASP A 34 -30.48 32.73 -6.34
CA ASP A 34 -29.51 33.18 -5.32
C ASP A 34 -30.20 33.41 -3.97
N SER A 35 -31.42 33.96 -3.97
CA SER A 35 -32.19 34.15 -2.75
C SER A 35 -32.70 32.83 -2.17
N ALA A 36 -33.02 31.83 -3.01
CA ALA A 36 -33.41 30.50 -2.57
C ALA A 36 -32.28 29.78 -1.83
N GLN A 37 -31.05 29.88 -2.36
CA GLN A 37 -29.87 29.29 -1.72
C GLN A 37 -29.56 29.95 -0.38
N GLN A 38 -29.54 31.28 -0.32
CA GLN A 38 -29.27 31.99 0.93
C GLN A 38 -30.29 31.67 2.02
N ALA A 39 -31.57 31.53 1.68
CA ALA A 39 -32.58 31.09 2.64
C ALA A 39 -32.40 29.63 3.06
N TYR A 40 -32.04 28.73 2.13
CA TYR A 40 -31.76 27.34 2.46
C TYR A 40 -30.63 27.21 3.49
N ILE A 41 -29.50 27.90 3.27
CA ILE A 41 -28.36 27.88 4.20
C ILE A 41 -28.78 28.33 5.60
N VAL A 42 -29.47 29.47 5.71
CA VAL A 42 -29.91 29.99 7.01
C VAL A 42 -30.86 29.01 7.71
N LEU A 43 -31.82 28.43 6.99
CA LEU A 43 -32.76 27.46 7.54
C LEU A 43 -32.07 26.13 7.91
N GLU A 44 -31.09 25.71 7.12
CA GLU A 44 -30.34 24.48 7.34
C GLU A 44 -29.45 24.58 8.59
N GLU A 45 -28.69 25.65 8.71
CA GLU A 45 -27.77 25.87 9.83
C GLU A 45 -28.50 26.07 11.17
N ASN A 46 -29.65 26.76 11.15
CA ASN A 46 -30.24 27.29 12.36
C ASN A 46 -31.61 26.66 12.71
N CYS A 47 -32.30 26.04 11.75
CA CYS A 47 -33.69 25.62 11.95
C CYS A 47 -33.92 24.11 11.73
N PHE A 48 -33.17 23.45 10.84
CA PHE A 48 -33.41 22.04 10.50
C PHE A 48 -33.17 21.08 11.67
N ARG A 49 -32.25 21.40 12.58
CA ARG A 49 -31.99 20.59 13.79
C ARG A 49 -33.26 20.36 14.62
N CYS A 50 -34.15 21.35 14.70
CA CYS A 50 -35.36 21.27 15.51
C CYS A 50 -36.63 21.04 14.66
N HIS A 51 -36.67 21.57 13.43
CA HIS A 51 -37.87 21.61 12.60
C HIS A 51 -37.75 20.87 11.24
N GLY A 52 -36.62 20.22 10.99
CA GLY A 52 -36.42 19.35 9.82
C GLY A 52 -37.07 17.99 9.99
N ASN A 53 -36.90 17.11 8.99
CA ASN A 53 -37.54 15.79 8.91
C ASN A 53 -37.25 14.85 10.11
N LEU A 54 -36.19 15.15 10.88
CA LEU A 54 -35.76 14.40 12.07
C LEU A 54 -35.59 15.30 13.31
N GLY A 55 -36.15 16.51 13.29
CA GLY A 55 -35.93 17.48 14.37
C GLY A 55 -36.70 17.19 15.66
N ASP A 56 -36.16 17.65 16.78
CA ASP A 56 -36.67 17.35 18.13
C ASP A 56 -38.05 17.96 18.43
N PHE A 57 -38.48 19.00 17.70
CA PHE A 57 -39.71 19.75 17.97
C PHE A 57 -40.80 19.48 16.92
N LYS A 58 -41.81 18.70 17.30
CA LYS A 58 -43.01 18.41 16.49
C LYS A 58 -44.16 19.40 16.73
N GLU A 59 -43.90 20.70 16.56
CA GLU A 59 -44.97 21.71 16.51
C GLU A 59 -45.19 22.22 15.07
N THR A 60 -46.23 23.05 14.87
CA THR A 60 -46.87 23.45 13.59
C THR A 60 -45.98 24.06 12.49
N LEU A 61 -44.66 24.13 12.66
CA LEU A 61 -43.70 24.63 11.66
C LEU A 61 -42.84 23.46 11.18
N PHE A 62 -43.22 22.88 10.04
CA PHE A 62 -42.51 21.75 9.41
C PHE A 62 -41.63 22.26 8.26
N ILE A 63 -40.31 22.13 8.43
CA ILE A 63 -39.30 22.53 7.46
C ILE A 63 -38.65 21.25 6.86
N GLU A 64 -39.50 20.28 6.48
CA GLU A 64 -39.09 18.96 5.97
C GLU A 64 -38.70 19.00 4.48
N ALA A 65 -39.38 19.86 3.72
CA ALA A 65 -39.15 20.11 2.30
C ALA A 65 -39.71 21.48 1.93
N TYR A 66 -39.17 22.11 0.88
CA TYR A 66 -39.66 23.38 0.32
C TYR A 66 -41.20 23.38 0.18
N ASN A 67 -41.75 22.31 -0.40
CA ASN A 67 -43.18 22.18 -0.63
C ASN A 67 -44.02 22.19 0.66
N SER A 68 -43.48 21.67 1.77
CA SER A 68 -44.18 21.60 3.07
C SER A 68 -44.36 23.00 3.68
N LEU A 69 -43.42 23.91 3.48
CA LEU A 69 -43.51 25.29 3.96
C LEU A 69 -44.60 26.09 3.26
N ILE A 70 -44.72 25.90 1.95
CA ILE A 70 -45.74 26.57 1.14
C ILE A 70 -47.12 25.97 1.41
N GLN A 71 -47.24 24.64 1.44
CA GLN A 71 -48.51 23.94 1.63
C GLN A 71 -49.10 24.11 3.04
N SER A 72 -48.24 24.20 4.07
CA SER A 72 -48.69 24.46 5.44
C SER A 72 -49.12 25.92 5.68
N GLY A 73 -48.84 26.83 4.74
CA GLY A 73 -49.04 28.26 4.92
C GLY A 73 -48.00 28.93 5.83
N SER A 74 -46.95 28.19 6.21
CA SER A 74 -45.84 28.72 7.02
C SER A 74 -45.05 29.79 6.27
N VAL A 75 -44.97 29.66 4.95
CA VAL A 75 -44.46 30.69 4.03
C VAL A 75 -45.55 31.04 3.02
N ALA A 76 -45.85 32.33 2.91
CA ALA A 76 -46.71 32.91 1.90
C ALA A 76 -45.84 33.59 0.82
N PRO A 77 -45.66 32.97 -0.36
CA PRO A 77 -44.85 33.50 -1.45
C PRO A 77 -45.16 34.97 -1.78
N GLY A 78 -44.13 35.80 -1.82
CA GLY A 78 -44.21 37.23 -2.13
C GLY A 78 -44.74 38.10 -0.98
N GLN A 79 -45.04 37.52 0.19
CA GLN A 79 -45.62 38.23 1.33
C GLN A 79 -44.92 37.86 2.65
N PRO A 80 -43.74 38.45 2.93
CA PRO A 80 -43.02 38.21 4.19
C PRO A 80 -43.89 38.47 5.42
N ASP A 81 -44.59 39.60 5.47
CA ASP A 81 -45.47 39.98 6.58
C ASP A 81 -46.71 39.10 6.74
N ALA A 82 -47.03 38.25 5.76
CA ALA A 82 -48.10 37.26 5.87
C ALA A 82 -47.58 35.88 6.31
N SER A 83 -46.28 35.62 6.16
CA SER A 83 -45.62 34.34 6.43
C SER A 83 -45.39 34.12 7.92
N GLU A 84 -45.89 33.00 8.45
CA GLU A 84 -45.75 32.63 9.86
C GLU A 84 -44.27 32.43 10.26
N LEU A 85 -43.47 31.84 9.37
CA LEU A 85 -42.03 31.68 9.55
C LEU A 85 -41.35 33.03 9.82
N TYR A 86 -41.62 34.03 8.97
CA TYR A 86 -40.99 35.35 9.08
C TYR A 86 -41.46 36.12 10.34
N LYS A 87 -42.75 36.03 10.68
CA LYS A 87 -43.28 36.62 11.93
C LYS A 87 -42.63 36.05 13.17
N ARG A 88 -42.38 34.73 13.20
CA ARG A 88 -41.72 34.06 14.33
C ARG A 88 -40.26 34.50 14.49
N LEU A 89 -39.59 34.82 13.38
CA LEU A 89 -38.23 35.38 13.40
C LEU A 89 -38.19 36.85 13.89
N LEU A 90 -39.29 37.60 13.76
CA LEU A 90 -39.39 39.02 14.14
C LEU A 90 -40.04 39.31 15.52
N GLY A 91 -40.78 38.35 16.09
CA GLY A 91 -41.68 38.58 17.23
C GLY A 91 -40.98 38.78 18.59
N PRO A 92 -41.63 39.48 19.55
CA PRO A 92 -41.11 39.59 20.92
C PRO A 92 -41.31 38.29 21.71
N THR A 93 -40.32 37.98 22.55
CA THR A 93 -40.18 36.82 23.45
C THR A 93 -41.18 36.80 24.63
N GLU A 94 -42.45 37.15 24.41
CA GLU A 94 -43.42 37.32 25.52
C GLU A 94 -43.83 36.00 26.19
N ASN A 95 -43.47 34.84 25.60
CA ASN A 95 -43.54 33.52 26.23
C ASN A 95 -42.17 32.79 26.29
N GLY A 96 -41.05 33.48 26.05
CA GLY A 96 -39.70 32.94 26.30
C GLY A 96 -39.15 31.90 25.31
N ALA A 97 -39.81 31.60 24.18
CA ALA A 97 -39.24 30.73 23.14
C ALA A 97 -38.46 31.57 22.11
N GLN A 98 -37.14 31.71 22.33
CA GLN A 98 -36.21 32.26 21.34
C GLN A 98 -35.84 31.17 20.34
N MET A 99 -35.91 31.47 19.04
CA MET A 99 -35.52 30.54 17.97
C MET A 99 -34.13 30.93 17.41
N PRO A 100 -33.15 30.01 17.39
CA PRO A 100 -33.23 28.61 17.79
C PRO A 100 -33.09 28.45 19.32
N PRO A 101 -33.75 27.45 19.95
CA PRO A 101 -33.65 27.24 21.39
C PRO A 101 -32.21 26.88 21.78
N ASN A 102 -31.74 27.44 22.89
CA ASN A 102 -30.38 27.26 23.44
C ASN A 102 -29.23 27.70 22.50
N GLN A 103 -29.51 28.56 21.51
CA GLN A 103 -28.52 29.18 20.62
C GLN A 103 -28.65 30.72 20.63
N PRO A 104 -27.61 31.47 20.20
CA PRO A 104 -27.74 32.90 19.94
C PRO A 104 -28.90 33.19 18.95
N PRO A 105 -29.57 34.36 19.05
CA PRO A 105 -30.57 34.74 18.07
C PRO A 105 -29.93 34.88 16.69
N LEU A 106 -30.70 34.59 15.63
CA LEU A 106 -30.27 34.82 14.24
C LEU A 106 -29.83 36.28 14.07
N THR A 107 -28.81 36.50 13.24
CA THR A 107 -28.37 37.86 12.90
C THR A 107 -29.43 38.57 12.05
N ASP A 108 -29.42 39.90 12.10
CA ASP A 108 -30.29 40.73 11.27
C ASP A 108 -30.10 40.40 9.77
N GLU A 109 -28.86 40.09 9.34
CA GLU A 109 -28.59 39.66 7.96
C GLU A 109 -29.26 38.32 7.61
N ALA A 110 -29.26 37.34 8.50
CA ALA A 110 -29.87 36.03 8.27
C ALA A 110 -31.40 36.12 8.18
N ILE A 111 -32.01 36.92 9.05
CA ILE A 111 -33.45 37.22 9.01
C ILE A 111 -33.81 37.95 7.72
N GLU A 112 -32.95 38.87 7.27
CA GLU A 112 -33.12 39.63 6.04
C GLU A 112 -33.00 38.74 4.79
N SER A 113 -32.11 37.75 4.77
CA SER A 113 -32.02 36.75 3.69
C SER A 113 -33.31 35.94 3.55
N ILE A 114 -33.91 35.50 4.67
CA ILE A 114 -35.21 34.80 4.65
C ILE A 114 -36.32 35.75 4.17
N ARG A 115 -36.32 37.02 4.60
CA ARG A 115 -37.28 38.04 4.13
C ARG A 115 -37.23 38.19 2.62
N ILE A 116 -36.03 38.43 2.06
CA ILE A 116 -35.80 38.65 0.63
C ILE A 116 -36.22 37.43 -0.19
N TRP A 117 -35.91 36.22 0.28
CA TRP A 117 -36.34 34.99 -0.37
C TRP A 117 -37.87 34.88 -0.47
N ILE A 118 -38.59 35.13 0.64
CA ILE A 118 -40.05 35.11 0.63
C ILE A 118 -40.57 36.20 -0.32
N GLU A 119 -39.99 37.39 -0.30
CA GLU A 119 -40.34 38.52 -1.17
C GLU A 119 -40.18 38.21 -2.66
N ASN A 120 -39.15 37.46 -3.01
CA ASN A 120 -38.89 37.00 -4.37
C ASN A 120 -39.81 35.86 -4.83
N GLY A 121 -40.90 35.60 -4.09
CA GLY A 121 -41.86 34.56 -4.41
C GLY A 121 -41.53 33.21 -3.80
N ALA A 122 -40.63 33.18 -2.80
CA ALA A 122 -40.12 31.95 -2.19
C ALA A 122 -39.74 30.90 -3.24
N PRO A 123 -38.85 31.20 -4.20
CA PRO A 123 -38.44 30.24 -5.23
C PRO A 123 -37.89 28.95 -4.61
N ASP A 124 -38.19 27.81 -5.25
CA ASP A 124 -37.74 26.50 -4.79
C ASP A 124 -36.20 26.47 -4.73
N TRP A 125 -35.65 26.11 -3.58
CA TRP A 125 -34.20 25.97 -3.44
C TRP A 125 -33.64 24.70 -4.09
N ASN A 126 -34.51 23.83 -4.62
CA ASN A 126 -34.14 22.65 -5.42
C ASN A 126 -34.07 22.94 -6.93
N VAL A 127 -33.92 24.20 -7.36
CA VAL A 127 -33.71 24.51 -8.78
C VAL A 127 -32.37 23.90 -9.24
N VAL A 128 -32.48 22.83 -10.03
CA VAL A 128 -31.37 22.18 -10.73
C VAL A 128 -30.82 23.17 -11.75
N ASP A 129 -29.59 23.60 -11.54
CA ASP A 129 -28.81 24.41 -12.47
C ASP A 129 -28.87 23.78 -13.87
N GLY A 130 -29.58 24.46 -14.79
CA GLY A 130 -29.95 23.95 -16.13
C GLY A 130 -28.77 23.78 -17.10
N ASN A 131 -27.54 23.92 -16.63
CA ASN A 131 -26.31 23.83 -17.41
C ASN A 131 -25.34 22.74 -16.91
N ARG A 132 -25.77 21.87 -15.98
CA ARG A 132 -24.93 20.77 -15.45
C ARG A 132 -24.97 19.54 -16.34
N SER A 133 -23.81 19.13 -16.83
CA SER A 133 -23.65 17.94 -17.66
C SER A 133 -23.54 16.68 -16.80
N PHE A 134 -24.36 15.67 -17.09
CA PHE A 134 -24.29 14.37 -16.43
C PHE A 134 -22.92 13.72 -16.61
N ILE A 135 -22.27 13.31 -15.52
CA ILE A 135 -20.97 12.64 -15.53
C ILE A 135 -21.18 11.13 -15.59
N THR A 136 -20.77 10.49 -16.68
CA THR A 136 -20.94 9.04 -16.88
C THR A 136 -19.89 8.23 -16.11
N ASN A 137 -20.18 6.96 -15.82
CA ASN A 137 -19.19 6.04 -15.21
C ASN A 137 -17.90 5.95 -16.05
N ARG A 138 -18.03 5.97 -17.37
CA ARG A 138 -16.89 6.07 -18.30
C ARG A 138 -16.00 7.26 -17.96
N ARG A 139 -16.60 8.46 -17.86
CA ARG A 139 -15.86 9.68 -17.56
C ARG A 139 -15.21 9.64 -16.19
N ILE A 140 -15.84 9.00 -15.18
CA ILE A 140 -15.22 8.78 -13.87
C ILE A 140 -13.95 7.94 -13.99
N LEU A 141 -14.06 6.77 -14.63
CA LEU A 141 -12.92 5.85 -14.79
C LEU A 141 -11.80 6.45 -15.65
N GLU A 142 -12.13 7.13 -16.75
CA GLU A 142 -11.14 7.81 -17.60
C GLU A 142 -10.46 8.97 -16.86
N THR A 143 -11.18 9.68 -15.98
CA THR A 143 -10.58 10.74 -15.14
C THR A 143 -9.61 10.15 -14.12
N ILE A 144 -9.98 9.05 -13.47
CA ILE A 144 -9.11 8.32 -12.55
C ILE A 144 -7.88 7.79 -13.28
N GLN A 145 -8.07 7.14 -14.43
CA GLN A 145 -6.98 6.64 -15.27
C GLN A 145 -6.02 7.77 -15.67
N HIS A 146 -6.55 8.91 -16.12
CA HIS A 146 -5.72 10.06 -16.47
C HIS A 146 -4.89 10.56 -15.29
N HIS A 147 -5.48 10.62 -14.09
CA HIS A 147 -4.76 11.02 -12.88
C HIS A 147 -3.68 9.99 -12.48
N ILE A 148 -4.00 8.70 -12.48
CA ILE A 148 -3.06 7.61 -12.20
C ILE A 148 -1.84 7.67 -13.13
N GLU A 149 -2.06 7.97 -14.41
CA GLU A 149 -0.99 8.09 -15.41
C GLU A 149 -0.03 9.25 -15.14
N THR A 150 -0.43 10.24 -14.35
CA THR A 150 0.46 11.33 -13.88
C THR A 150 1.33 10.91 -12.71
N LEU A 151 1.00 9.82 -12.01
CA LEU A 151 1.73 9.32 -10.85
C LEU A 151 2.90 8.40 -11.28
N PRO A 152 4.05 8.44 -10.58
CA PRO A 152 5.10 7.44 -10.74
C PRO A 152 4.56 6.02 -10.51
N ILE A 153 5.02 5.05 -11.29
CA ILE A 153 4.52 3.66 -11.26
C ILE A 153 4.51 3.06 -9.84
N PRO A 154 5.59 3.18 -9.03
CA PRO A 154 5.57 2.64 -7.66
C PRO A 154 4.54 3.29 -6.73
N ASN A 155 3.99 4.45 -7.10
CA ASN A 155 3.00 5.17 -6.30
C ASN A 155 1.56 4.80 -6.67
N ARG A 156 1.32 4.18 -7.83
CA ARG A 156 -0.04 3.92 -8.33
C ARG A 156 -0.81 2.95 -7.44
N ALA A 157 -0.12 1.93 -6.92
CA ALA A 157 -0.67 0.96 -5.98
C ALA A 157 -1.23 1.59 -4.68
N PHE A 158 -0.82 2.82 -4.33
CA PHE A 158 -1.28 3.52 -3.14
C PHE A 158 -2.36 4.57 -3.43
N ALA A 159 -2.70 4.80 -4.69
CA ALA A 159 -3.71 5.77 -5.08
C ALA A 159 -5.11 5.24 -4.79
N ARG A 160 -5.97 6.04 -4.15
CA ARG A 160 -7.41 5.73 -3.99
C ARG A 160 -8.28 6.96 -4.19
N TYR A 161 -9.56 6.75 -4.48
CA TYR A 161 -10.47 7.84 -4.83
C TYR A 161 -11.80 7.80 -4.08
N PHE A 162 -12.30 8.98 -3.73
CA PHE A 162 -13.65 9.18 -3.22
C PHE A 162 -14.47 9.97 -4.22
N SER A 163 -15.74 9.59 -4.42
CA SER A 163 -16.63 10.26 -5.37
C SER A 163 -17.88 10.84 -4.72
N THR A 164 -18.21 12.08 -5.09
CA THR A 164 -19.53 12.69 -4.91
C THR A 164 -20.28 12.83 -6.23
N THR A 165 -19.80 12.18 -7.30
CA THR A 165 -20.37 12.30 -8.64
C THR A 165 -21.83 11.86 -8.70
N HIS A 166 -22.23 10.83 -7.94
CA HIS A 166 -23.63 10.41 -7.86
C HIS A 166 -24.52 11.49 -7.20
N LEU A 167 -24.03 12.20 -6.19
CA LEU A 167 -24.74 13.33 -5.58
C LEU A 167 -24.85 14.51 -6.54
N TYR A 168 -23.76 14.83 -7.23
CA TYR A 168 -23.74 15.85 -8.28
C TYR A 168 -24.76 15.54 -9.39
N ASN A 169 -24.74 14.30 -9.90
CA ASN A 169 -25.67 13.83 -10.93
C ASN A 169 -27.13 13.76 -10.44
N ALA A 170 -27.36 13.59 -9.14
CA ALA A 170 -28.69 13.64 -8.53
C ALA A 170 -29.22 15.08 -8.36
N GLY A 171 -28.40 16.10 -8.64
CA GLY A 171 -28.77 17.51 -8.59
C GLY A 171 -28.27 18.25 -7.34
N LEU A 172 -27.38 17.65 -6.54
CA LEU A 172 -26.83 18.32 -5.36
C LEU A 172 -25.95 19.51 -5.76
N LEU A 173 -26.17 20.66 -5.13
CA LEU A 173 -25.49 21.91 -5.46
C LEU A 173 -24.05 21.98 -4.93
N THR A 174 -23.31 23.00 -5.36
CA THR A 174 -21.86 23.11 -5.11
C THR A 174 -21.52 23.25 -3.62
N GLU A 175 -22.27 24.05 -2.86
CA GLU A 175 -21.99 24.26 -1.43
C GLU A 175 -22.22 22.98 -0.58
N PRO A 176 -23.33 22.23 -0.74
CA PRO A 176 -23.46 20.93 -0.09
C PRO A 176 -22.39 19.92 -0.51
N LEU A 177 -21.91 19.93 -1.77
CA LEU A 177 -20.81 19.06 -2.21
C LEU A 177 -19.48 19.42 -1.51
N GLN A 178 -19.20 20.71 -1.32
CA GLN A 178 -18.03 21.17 -0.55
C GLN A 178 -18.12 20.75 0.93
N SER A 179 -19.32 20.77 1.51
CA SER A 179 -19.53 20.30 2.88
C SER A 179 -19.21 18.81 3.04
N HIS A 180 -19.50 17.98 2.03
CA HIS A 180 -19.08 16.57 2.03
C HIS A 180 -17.56 16.44 1.97
N ALA A 181 -16.87 17.26 1.17
CA ALA A 181 -15.41 17.24 1.11
C ALA A 181 -14.76 17.63 2.45
N LEU A 182 -15.31 18.60 3.18
CA LEU A 182 -14.87 18.96 4.53
C LEU A 182 -15.11 17.82 5.54
N ALA A 183 -16.24 17.13 5.43
CA ALA A 183 -16.54 15.97 6.26
C ALA A 183 -15.59 14.80 5.98
N LEU A 184 -15.29 14.53 4.70
CA LEU A 184 -14.32 13.53 4.29
C LEU A 184 -12.93 13.85 4.84
N SER A 185 -12.45 15.10 4.66
CA SER A 185 -11.15 15.53 5.18
C SER A 185 -11.04 15.33 6.70
N LYS A 186 -12.06 15.72 7.47
CA LYS A 186 -12.09 15.48 8.91
C LYS A 186 -12.04 13.99 9.23
N LEU A 187 -12.91 13.19 8.60
CA LEU A 187 -13.07 11.78 8.95
C LEU A 187 -11.83 10.96 8.58
N ILE A 188 -11.30 11.10 7.36
CA ILE A 188 -10.14 10.31 6.93
C ILE A 188 -8.91 10.55 7.83
N ASN A 189 -8.68 11.81 8.23
CA ASN A 189 -7.61 12.14 9.16
C ASN A 189 -7.94 11.69 10.61
N SER A 190 -9.22 11.60 10.98
CA SER A 190 -9.64 11.02 12.27
C SER A 190 -9.62 9.48 12.29
N LEU A 191 -9.35 8.86 11.14
CA LEU A 191 -9.21 7.42 10.93
C LEU A 191 -7.76 7.03 10.57
N SER A 192 -6.79 7.88 10.89
CA SER A 192 -5.40 7.78 10.42
C SER A 192 -4.41 7.78 11.58
N TRP A 193 -3.39 6.92 11.48
CA TRP A 193 -2.21 6.96 12.34
C TRP A 193 -1.08 7.84 11.78
N GLY A 194 -1.25 8.38 10.57
CA GLY A 194 -0.33 9.34 9.98
C GLY A 194 -0.12 10.59 10.86
N ALA A 195 1.13 11.06 10.92
CA ALA A 195 1.52 12.19 11.77
C ALA A 195 1.06 13.56 11.24
N ASP A 196 0.77 13.66 9.93
CA ASP A 196 0.38 14.90 9.27
C ASP A 196 -1.09 14.86 8.85
N ILE A 197 -1.72 16.03 8.83
CA ILE A 197 -3.05 16.20 8.24
C ILE A 197 -2.88 16.42 6.75
N VAL A 198 -3.41 15.49 5.96
CA VAL A 198 -3.42 15.56 4.50
C VAL A 198 -4.87 15.60 4.03
N ASN A 199 -5.24 16.62 3.27
CA ASN A 199 -6.60 16.80 2.77
C ASN A 199 -6.73 16.14 1.38
N PRO A 200 -7.83 15.43 1.09
CA PRO A 200 -8.09 14.91 -0.24
C PRO A 200 -8.21 16.03 -1.28
N GLU A 201 -7.55 15.87 -2.42
CA GLU A 201 -7.51 16.89 -3.48
C GLU A 201 -8.43 16.52 -4.66
N PRO A 202 -9.23 17.46 -5.20
CA PRO A 202 -10.08 17.18 -6.35
C PRO A 202 -9.25 17.02 -7.64
N ILE A 203 -9.56 16.00 -8.44
CA ILE A 203 -8.85 15.69 -9.70
C ILE A 203 -9.62 16.10 -10.96
N ASN A 204 -10.82 16.64 -10.82
CA ASN A 204 -11.67 17.09 -11.92
C ASN A 204 -12.24 18.49 -11.69
N ALA A 205 -12.62 19.16 -12.78
CA ALA A 205 -13.11 20.54 -12.76
C ALA A 205 -14.40 20.70 -11.94
N GLU A 206 -15.25 19.68 -11.92
CA GLU A 206 -16.50 19.68 -11.15
C GLU A 206 -16.29 19.41 -9.65
N GLN A 207 -15.06 19.09 -9.22
CA GLN A 207 -14.70 18.76 -7.83
C GLN A 207 -15.55 17.63 -7.24
N THR A 208 -15.72 16.55 -8.01
CA THR A 208 -16.55 15.39 -7.64
C THR A 208 -15.75 14.09 -7.45
N LEU A 209 -14.45 14.09 -7.77
CA LEU A 209 -13.52 12.99 -7.57
C LEU A 209 -12.31 13.49 -6.79
N PHE A 210 -12.03 12.85 -5.66
CA PHE A 210 -10.99 13.25 -4.71
C PHE A 210 -9.95 12.16 -4.58
N TYR A 211 -8.69 12.51 -4.78
CA TYR A 211 -7.55 11.61 -4.68
C TYR A 211 -6.98 11.59 -3.27
N ILE A 212 -6.56 10.39 -2.84
CA ILE A 212 -5.72 10.17 -1.67
C ILE A 212 -4.57 9.21 -1.99
N ASP A 213 -3.49 9.31 -1.23
CA ASP A 213 -2.39 8.34 -1.20
C ASP A 213 -2.42 7.63 0.17
N LEU A 214 -2.55 6.31 0.19
CA LEU A 214 -2.72 5.52 1.42
C LEU A 214 -1.61 5.74 2.45
N ARG A 215 -0.38 5.99 1.99
CA ARG A 215 0.80 6.16 2.85
C ARG A 215 0.74 7.42 3.72
N ASN A 216 0.01 8.43 3.27
CA ASN A 216 -0.20 9.65 4.07
C ASN A 216 -1.03 9.38 5.33
N TYR A 217 -1.74 8.25 5.38
CA TYR A 217 -2.64 7.89 6.47
C TYR A 217 -2.19 6.63 7.24
N GLU A 218 -1.03 6.06 6.86
CA GLU A 218 -0.54 4.74 7.31
C GLU A 218 -1.50 3.58 6.97
N TRP A 219 -2.35 3.75 5.96
CA TRP A 219 -3.34 2.76 5.56
C TRP A 219 -2.75 1.62 4.72
N ASP A 220 -1.54 1.80 4.19
CA ASP A 220 -0.75 0.74 3.55
C ASP A 220 -0.14 -0.23 4.57
N ILE A 221 0.07 0.23 5.82
CA ILE A 221 0.68 -0.57 6.89
C ILE A 221 -0.36 -1.45 7.57
N ASN A 222 -1.56 -0.91 7.83
CA ASN A 222 -2.63 -1.62 8.52
C ASN A 222 -3.71 -2.21 7.60
N ASP A 223 -3.52 -2.09 6.27
CA ASP A 223 -4.42 -2.61 5.24
C ASP A 223 -5.87 -2.10 5.34
N ALA A 224 -6.06 -0.87 5.83
CA ALA A 224 -7.37 -0.29 6.06
C ALA A 224 -8.25 -0.20 4.80
N TRP A 225 -7.65 -0.05 3.62
CA TRP A 225 -8.41 0.01 2.37
C TRP A 225 -9.13 -1.31 2.07
N THR A 226 -8.50 -2.45 2.35
CA THR A 226 -9.11 -3.77 2.18
C THR A 226 -10.34 -3.93 3.07
N GLU A 227 -10.34 -3.38 4.29
CA GLU A 227 -11.54 -3.35 5.15
C GLU A 227 -12.65 -2.46 4.57
N ILE A 228 -12.30 -1.31 3.98
CA ILE A 228 -13.26 -0.46 3.27
C ILE A 228 -13.92 -1.22 2.11
N GLU A 229 -13.14 -1.97 1.33
CA GLU A 229 -13.63 -2.74 0.18
C GLU A 229 -14.59 -3.86 0.59
N LYS A 230 -14.28 -4.59 1.67
CA LYS A 230 -15.16 -5.65 2.21
C LYS A 230 -16.55 -5.13 2.56
N HIS A 231 -16.64 -3.89 3.04
CA HIS A 231 -17.89 -3.28 3.46
C HIS A 231 -18.61 -2.51 2.35
N TYR A 232 -17.96 -2.21 1.23
CA TYR A 232 -18.50 -1.35 0.17
C TYR A 232 -19.51 -2.07 -0.74
N PRO A 233 -20.80 -1.69 -0.74
CA PRO A 233 -21.83 -2.46 -1.44
C PRO A 233 -22.15 -1.92 -2.84
N TYR A 234 -21.49 -0.85 -3.29
CA TYR A 234 -21.82 -0.16 -4.55
C TYR A 234 -20.76 -0.37 -5.64
N ASN A 235 -20.09 -1.52 -5.61
CA ASN A 235 -19.14 -1.89 -6.65
C ASN A 235 -19.88 -2.33 -7.92
N ILE A 236 -19.84 -1.51 -8.98
CA ILE A 236 -20.54 -1.79 -10.23
C ILE A 236 -19.72 -2.78 -11.06
N LYS A 237 -20.27 -3.98 -11.29
CA LYS A 237 -19.70 -4.99 -12.17
C LYS A 237 -20.14 -4.77 -13.62
N TYR A 238 -19.19 -4.56 -14.52
CA TYR A 238 -19.43 -4.33 -15.96
C TYR A 238 -19.52 -5.65 -16.74
N GLU A 239 -20.62 -6.37 -16.56
CA GLU A 239 -20.81 -7.72 -17.12
C GLU A 239 -21.46 -7.73 -18.52
N GLY A 240 -21.95 -6.59 -19.01
CA GLY A 240 -22.61 -6.47 -20.31
C GLY A 240 -21.68 -6.79 -21.48
N SER A 241 -22.20 -7.49 -22.51
CA SER A 241 -21.45 -7.77 -23.73
C SER A 241 -21.07 -6.51 -24.53
N ASP A 242 -21.80 -5.41 -24.30
CA ASP A 242 -21.58 -4.08 -24.89
C ASP A 242 -20.72 -3.15 -23.99
N GLN A 243 -20.24 -3.66 -22.85
CA GLN A 243 -19.46 -2.90 -21.86
C GLN A 243 -18.00 -3.35 -21.76
N THR A 244 -17.51 -4.17 -22.68
CA THR A 244 -16.14 -4.74 -22.63
C THR A 244 -15.08 -3.66 -22.41
N ASP A 245 -15.10 -2.56 -23.16
CA ASP A 245 -14.14 -1.45 -22.98
C ASP A 245 -14.17 -0.82 -21.58
N LEU A 246 -15.35 -0.77 -20.93
CA LEU A 246 -15.47 -0.25 -19.56
C LEU A 246 -15.01 -1.26 -18.52
N ARG A 247 -15.29 -2.55 -18.75
CA ARG A 247 -14.79 -3.64 -17.92
C ARG A 247 -13.28 -3.67 -17.95
N ASP A 248 -12.68 -3.58 -19.13
CA ASP A 248 -11.22 -3.61 -19.31
C ASP A 248 -10.60 -2.39 -18.63
N LEU A 249 -11.15 -1.19 -18.84
CA LEU A 249 -10.71 0.02 -18.13
C LEU A 249 -10.81 -0.11 -16.60
N PHE A 250 -11.87 -0.75 -16.10
CA PHE A 250 -12.04 -0.98 -14.67
C PHE A 250 -11.00 -1.98 -14.13
N ILE A 251 -10.75 -3.08 -14.84
CA ILE A 251 -9.74 -4.10 -14.48
C ILE A 251 -8.33 -3.50 -14.53
N ASP A 252 -8.03 -2.67 -15.54
CA ASP A 252 -6.75 -1.99 -15.64
C ASP A 252 -6.51 -1.10 -14.41
N LEU A 253 -7.53 -0.35 -13.98
CA LEU A 253 -7.46 0.45 -12.76
C LEU A 253 -7.28 -0.39 -11.50
N GLN A 254 -8.00 -1.51 -11.37
CA GLN A 254 -7.83 -2.46 -10.26
C GLN A 254 -6.39 -2.97 -10.18
N SER A 255 -5.80 -3.32 -11.33
CA SER A 255 -4.42 -3.78 -11.44
C SER A 255 -3.39 -2.68 -11.11
N GLU A 256 -3.53 -1.48 -11.71
CA GLU A 256 -2.58 -0.38 -11.47
C GLU A 256 -2.61 0.15 -10.03
N MET A 257 -3.77 0.05 -9.37
CA MET A 257 -3.98 0.54 -8.01
C MET A 257 -3.89 -0.55 -6.95
N ASP A 258 -3.70 -1.81 -7.34
CA ASP A 258 -3.70 -2.98 -6.44
C ASP A 258 -4.92 -2.96 -5.49
N CYS A 259 -6.12 -2.95 -6.07
CA CYS A 259 -7.38 -2.81 -5.34
C CYS A 259 -8.56 -3.43 -6.07
N GLU A 260 -9.61 -3.84 -5.34
CA GLU A 260 -10.85 -4.34 -5.93
C GLU A 260 -11.82 -3.20 -6.28
N VAL A 261 -11.74 -2.07 -5.58
CA VAL A 261 -12.65 -0.94 -5.73
C VAL A 261 -11.84 0.34 -5.98
N PRO A 262 -11.70 0.77 -7.26
CA PRO A 262 -10.93 1.97 -7.60
C PRO A 262 -11.46 3.27 -6.98
N PHE A 263 -12.75 3.35 -6.68
CA PHE A 263 -13.31 4.50 -5.97
C PHE A 263 -14.54 4.12 -5.13
N VAL A 264 -14.73 4.83 -4.03
CA VAL A 264 -15.90 4.66 -3.15
C VAL A 264 -16.76 5.92 -3.10
N ASN A 265 -18.06 5.75 -2.96
CA ASN A 265 -18.98 6.87 -2.75
C ASN A 265 -18.71 7.56 -1.41
N MET A 266 -18.49 8.88 -1.44
CA MET A 266 -18.07 9.66 -0.28
C MET A 266 -19.13 9.71 0.83
N ASP A 267 -20.42 9.80 0.48
CA ASP A 267 -21.52 9.80 1.45
C ASP A 267 -21.65 8.46 2.19
N TRP A 268 -21.46 7.34 1.48
CA TRP A 268 -21.40 6.01 2.08
C TRP A 268 -20.20 5.91 3.02
N PHE A 269 -19.01 6.34 2.58
CA PHE A 269 -17.82 6.26 3.41
C PHE A 269 -17.99 7.08 4.69
N ILE A 270 -18.45 8.34 4.58
CA ILE A 270 -18.72 9.17 5.75
C ILE A 270 -19.74 8.52 6.69
N GLY A 271 -20.81 7.93 6.13
CA GLY A 271 -21.85 7.32 6.93
C GLY A 271 -21.48 5.99 7.58
N LYS A 272 -20.59 5.20 6.96
CA LYS A 272 -20.25 3.84 7.42
C LYS A 272 -18.88 3.73 8.09
N ALA A 273 -17.87 4.45 7.63
CA ALA A 273 -16.54 4.42 8.23
C ALA A 273 -16.48 5.14 9.59
N SER A 274 -17.47 5.98 9.91
CA SER A 274 -17.58 6.63 11.21
C SER A 274 -18.16 5.74 12.31
N GLU A 275 -18.75 4.58 11.97
CA GLU A 275 -19.40 3.66 12.90
C GLU A 275 -18.78 2.25 12.87
N PRO A 276 -18.90 1.44 13.94
CA PRO A 276 -18.41 0.07 13.94
C PRO A 276 -19.27 -0.85 13.06
N PRO A 277 -18.70 -1.96 12.54
CA PRO A 277 -17.34 -2.43 12.80
C PRO A 277 -16.26 -1.66 12.01
N LEU A 278 -16.62 -0.98 10.93
CA LEU A 278 -15.66 -0.39 9.99
C LEU A 278 -14.76 0.70 10.63
N TYR A 279 -15.30 1.51 11.53
CA TYR A 279 -14.50 2.47 12.33
C TYR A 279 -13.34 1.78 13.09
N ASN A 280 -13.66 0.65 13.72
CA ASN A 280 -12.73 -0.13 14.53
C ASN A 280 -11.66 -0.82 13.67
N GLU A 281 -12.06 -1.30 12.49
CA GLU A 281 -11.22 -2.01 11.52
C GLU A 281 -10.23 -1.07 10.83
N ILE A 282 -10.68 0.10 10.33
CA ILE A 282 -9.80 1.08 9.66
C ILE A 282 -8.71 1.60 10.61
N LEU A 283 -9.06 1.88 11.86
CA LEU A 283 -8.09 2.32 12.86
C LEU A 283 -7.25 1.16 13.44
N ALA A 284 -7.55 -0.09 13.07
CA ALA A 284 -6.97 -1.30 13.66
C ALA A 284 -6.96 -1.22 15.20
N LEU A 285 -8.08 -0.76 15.79
CA LEU A 285 -8.15 -0.53 17.23
C LEU A 285 -7.95 -1.84 17.99
N PRO A 286 -7.20 -1.86 19.10
CA PRO A 286 -7.02 -3.07 19.89
C PRO A 286 -8.31 -3.56 20.53
N ASP A 287 -8.42 -4.87 20.74
CA ASP A 287 -9.59 -5.50 21.38
C ASP A 287 -9.72 -5.18 22.87
N THR A 288 -8.65 -4.71 23.50
CA THR A 288 -8.67 -4.32 24.92
C THR A 288 -8.15 -2.90 25.14
N ASP A 289 -8.68 -2.26 26.17
CA ASP A 289 -8.19 -0.95 26.63
C ASP A 289 -6.71 -0.99 27.07
N THR A 290 -6.25 -2.12 27.61
CA THR A 290 -4.86 -2.34 28.06
C THR A 290 -3.88 -2.46 26.88
N ASP A 291 -4.31 -3.08 25.78
CA ASP A 291 -3.52 -3.12 24.55
C ASP A 291 -3.44 -1.73 23.91
N LEU A 292 -4.53 -0.96 23.96
CA LEU A 292 -4.54 0.46 23.55
C LEU A 292 -3.62 1.32 24.42
N GLU A 293 -3.62 1.11 25.74
CA GLU A 293 -2.69 1.75 26.67
C GLU A 293 -1.24 1.45 26.30
N THR A 294 -0.92 0.19 25.96
CA THR A 294 0.41 -0.23 25.52
C THR A 294 0.81 0.46 24.21
N LEU A 295 -0.09 0.50 23.23
CA LEU A 295 0.11 1.18 21.95
C LEU A 295 0.46 2.67 22.15
N LEU A 296 -0.24 3.32 23.08
CA LEU A 296 -0.09 4.74 23.39
C LEU A 296 0.99 5.05 24.45
N GLY A 297 1.72 4.03 24.94
CA GLY A 297 2.76 4.19 25.96
C GLY A 297 2.24 4.68 27.32
N VAL A 298 1.02 4.31 27.66
CA VAL A 298 0.36 4.63 28.93
C VAL A 298 0.48 3.42 29.86
N ASP A 299 1.11 3.60 31.02
CA ASP A 299 1.08 2.61 32.10
C ASP A 299 0.16 3.11 33.19
N VAL A 300 -1.11 2.70 33.17
CA VAL A 300 -2.13 3.19 34.12
C VAL A 300 -1.77 2.80 35.56
N ILE A 301 -1.26 1.58 35.77
CA ILE A 301 -0.91 1.06 37.10
C ILE A 301 0.25 1.88 37.69
N ASP A 302 1.32 2.08 36.93
CA ASP A 302 2.48 2.88 37.36
C ASP A 302 2.10 4.35 37.56
N ASN A 303 1.34 4.92 36.62
CA ASN A 303 0.91 6.32 36.70
C ASN A 303 0.12 6.58 37.99
N LEU A 304 -0.85 5.72 38.32
CA LEU A 304 -1.62 5.83 39.56
C LEU A 304 -0.72 5.69 40.79
N LYS A 305 0.11 4.65 40.82
CA LYS A 305 0.94 4.33 41.98
C LYS A 305 2.01 5.39 42.27
N ASN A 306 2.72 5.83 41.23
CA ASN A 306 3.97 6.57 41.35
C ASN A 306 3.88 8.02 40.87
N HIS A 307 2.86 8.40 40.09
CA HIS A 307 2.80 9.70 39.43
C HIS A 307 1.44 10.46 39.55
N PRO A 308 0.70 10.39 40.68
CA PRO A 308 -0.56 11.11 40.83
C PRO A 308 -0.33 12.64 40.81
N GLY A 309 -1.10 13.34 39.99
CA GLY A 309 -1.00 14.78 39.78
C GLY A 309 0.15 15.21 38.85
N VAL A 310 0.88 14.25 38.25
CA VAL A 310 2.05 14.50 37.39
C VAL A 310 1.94 13.80 36.02
N ARG A 311 1.53 12.53 36.01
CA ARG A 311 1.22 11.77 34.77
C ARG A 311 -0.22 11.30 34.70
N VAL A 312 -0.95 11.30 35.82
CA VAL A 312 -2.39 11.02 35.90
C VAL A 312 -3.11 12.04 36.79
N TRP A 313 -4.29 12.46 36.35
CA TRP A 313 -5.21 13.34 37.09
C TRP A 313 -6.60 12.75 37.06
N ARG A 314 -7.35 12.85 38.16
CA ARG A 314 -8.69 12.27 38.28
C ARG A 314 -9.72 13.33 38.67
N ALA A 315 -10.95 13.16 38.19
CA ALA A 315 -12.14 13.88 38.65
C ALA A 315 -13.31 12.90 38.78
N GLY A 316 -14.22 13.18 39.72
CA GLY A 316 -15.47 12.44 39.85
C GLY A 316 -16.67 13.32 39.52
N ILE A 317 -17.63 12.75 38.80
CA ILE A 317 -18.82 13.41 38.28
C ILE A 317 -20.03 12.60 38.77
N LYS A 318 -21.11 13.26 39.21
CA LYS A 318 -22.32 12.58 39.72
C LYS A 318 -23.39 12.35 38.65
N GLU A 319 -23.50 13.27 37.70
CA GLU A 319 -24.41 13.20 36.56
C GLU A 319 -23.68 13.82 35.35
N SER A 320 -23.78 13.19 34.18
CA SER A 320 -23.22 13.67 32.92
C SER A 320 -24.31 13.79 31.85
N GLY A 321 -23.99 14.40 30.71
CA GLY A 321 -24.93 14.49 29.57
C GLY A 321 -25.35 13.13 29.00
N VAL A 322 -24.58 12.07 29.27
CA VAL A 322 -24.82 10.71 28.75
C VAL A 322 -25.09 9.66 29.84
N SER A 323 -24.79 9.94 31.12
CA SER A 323 -25.05 9.01 32.24
C SER A 323 -25.79 9.70 33.39
N ARG A 324 -26.75 8.97 33.97
CA ARG A 324 -27.51 9.40 35.16
C ARG A 324 -26.85 8.95 36.48
N HIS A 325 -25.74 8.23 36.40
CA HIS A 325 -25.03 7.69 37.55
C HIS A 325 -23.64 8.33 37.67
N ASN A 326 -22.90 7.92 38.71
CA ASN A 326 -21.53 8.36 38.92
C ASN A 326 -20.67 8.07 37.67
N ARG A 327 -19.69 8.94 37.41
CA ARG A 327 -18.63 8.74 36.41
C ARG A 327 -17.30 9.21 37.00
N VAL A 328 -16.23 8.47 36.76
CA VAL A 328 -14.87 8.88 37.10
C VAL A 328 -14.12 9.12 35.81
N VAL A 329 -13.36 10.20 35.72
CA VAL A 329 -12.55 10.52 34.54
C VAL A 329 -11.10 10.66 34.96
N GLU A 330 -10.21 10.06 34.19
CA GLU A 330 -8.77 10.09 34.33
C GLU A 330 -8.12 10.65 33.08
N ARG A 331 -7.18 11.58 33.27
CA ARG A 331 -6.33 12.12 32.21
C ARG A 331 -4.95 11.55 32.40
N HIS A 332 -4.42 10.82 31.43
CA HIS A 332 -3.05 10.34 31.40
C HIS A 332 -2.22 11.09 30.36
N LYS A 333 -0.90 11.22 30.61
CA LYS A 333 0.05 11.56 29.54
C LYS A 333 0.26 10.35 28.63
N ALA A 334 0.08 10.53 27.34
CA ALA A 334 0.25 9.51 26.32
C ALA A 334 1.28 9.94 25.26
N ARG A 335 1.70 8.99 24.42
CA ARG A 335 2.69 9.20 23.36
C ARG A 335 2.37 10.40 22.44
N TYR A 336 1.10 10.56 22.07
CA TYR A 336 0.66 11.59 21.12
C TYR A 336 -0.09 12.77 21.77
N GLY A 337 -0.09 12.84 23.10
CA GLY A 337 -0.79 13.90 23.83
C GLY A 337 -1.49 13.37 25.07
N ALA A 338 -2.82 13.36 25.02
CA ALA A 338 -3.67 12.93 26.11
C ALA A 338 -4.33 11.58 25.84
N TYR A 339 -4.54 10.84 26.92
CA TYR A 339 -5.37 9.66 27.00
C TYR A 339 -6.37 9.89 28.14
N TRP A 340 -7.62 10.14 27.78
CA TRP A 340 -8.71 10.39 28.71
C TRP A 340 -9.52 9.11 28.86
N LYS A 341 -9.45 8.49 30.03
CA LYS A 341 -10.22 7.28 30.34
C LYS A 341 -11.33 7.61 31.31
N SER A 342 -12.54 7.20 30.98
CA SER A 342 -13.68 7.30 31.87
C SER A 342 -14.09 5.94 32.38
N TYR A 343 -14.69 5.92 33.55
CA TYR A 343 -15.27 4.76 34.18
C TYR A 343 -16.71 5.11 34.50
N ASP A 344 -17.63 4.39 33.86
CA ASP A 344 -19.07 4.58 33.98
C ASP A 344 -19.68 3.49 34.87
N PHE A 345 -20.79 3.82 35.54
CA PHE A 345 -21.38 2.99 36.58
C PHE A 345 -22.87 2.77 36.30
N ALA A 346 -23.37 1.55 36.53
CA ALA A 346 -24.78 1.19 36.42
C ALA A 346 -25.61 1.61 37.65
N GLY A 347 -24.95 2.05 38.72
CA GLY A 347 -25.55 2.46 39.98
C GLY A 347 -24.71 3.47 40.76
N SER A 348 -25.06 3.70 42.03
CA SER A 348 -24.40 4.72 42.88
C SER A 348 -24.25 4.29 44.34
N ASP A 349 -24.36 3.00 44.63
CA ASP A 349 -24.25 2.40 45.96
C ASP A 349 -23.05 1.43 46.05
N GLY A 350 -22.80 0.89 47.26
CA GLY A 350 -21.70 -0.03 47.49
C GLY A 350 -20.35 0.51 46.99
N LYS A 351 -19.59 -0.33 46.26
CA LYS A 351 -18.31 0.07 45.63
C LYS A 351 -18.46 0.98 44.40
N GLN A 352 -19.69 1.29 43.98
CA GLN A 352 -19.98 2.28 42.94
C GLN A 352 -20.26 3.67 43.52
N ASN A 353 -20.33 3.80 44.86
CA ASN A 353 -20.36 5.09 45.52
C ASN A 353 -18.96 5.71 45.55
N ILE A 354 -18.64 6.52 44.55
CA ILE A 354 -17.32 7.16 44.39
C ILE A 354 -17.02 8.22 45.47
N SER A 355 -18.02 8.64 46.27
CA SER A 355 -17.78 9.50 47.44
C SER A 355 -17.16 8.73 48.62
N ASP A 356 -17.58 7.47 48.80
CA ASP A 356 -17.07 6.59 49.86
C ASP A 356 -15.81 5.82 49.40
N PHE A 357 -15.74 5.49 48.11
CA PHE A 357 -14.66 4.70 47.50
C PHE A 357 -13.93 5.41 46.35
N PRO A 358 -13.38 6.63 46.55
CA PRO A 358 -12.77 7.42 45.48
C PRO A 358 -11.49 6.79 44.88
N LEU A 359 -10.90 5.80 45.55
CA LEU A 359 -9.67 5.11 45.14
C LEU A 359 -9.86 3.63 44.75
N SER A 360 -10.99 3.02 45.10
CA SER A 360 -11.18 1.56 45.00
C SER A 360 -12.64 1.23 44.68
N PHE A 361 -13.04 1.60 43.47
CA PHE A 361 -14.39 1.43 42.94
C PHE A 361 -14.48 0.25 41.96
N ILE A 362 -15.70 -0.14 41.59
CA ILE A 362 -15.99 -1.10 40.52
C ILE A 362 -16.85 -0.37 39.49
N HIS A 363 -16.41 -0.34 38.24
CA HIS A 363 -17.14 0.27 37.12
C HIS A 363 -17.77 -0.82 36.24
N ASP A 364 -18.70 -0.42 35.39
CA ASP A 364 -19.42 -1.33 34.48
C ASP A 364 -18.97 -1.18 33.01
N GLY A 365 -18.09 -0.22 32.74
CA GLY A 365 -17.47 0.03 31.45
C GLY A 365 -16.92 1.45 31.39
N GLY A 366 -16.68 1.94 30.18
CA GLY A 366 -16.28 3.32 29.98
C GLY A 366 -15.90 3.64 28.55
N GLU A 367 -15.33 4.81 28.40
CA GLU A 367 -14.84 5.37 27.14
C GLU A 367 -13.42 5.89 27.32
N VAL A 368 -12.60 5.69 26.30
CA VAL A 368 -11.32 6.34 26.10
C VAL A 368 -11.45 7.36 24.96
N VAL A 369 -11.05 8.60 25.21
CA VAL A 369 -10.78 9.62 24.19
C VAL A 369 -9.27 9.84 24.15
N PHE A 370 -8.62 9.62 23.01
CA PHE A 370 -7.17 9.74 22.90
C PHE A 370 -6.75 10.53 21.66
N ASN A 371 -5.58 11.15 21.73
CA ASN A 371 -5.00 11.85 20.59
C ASN A 371 -4.34 10.89 19.60
N LEU A 372 -4.63 11.11 18.32
CA LEU A 372 -3.90 10.54 17.19
C LEU A 372 -2.61 11.32 16.93
N PRO A 373 -1.64 10.75 16.19
CA PRO A 373 -0.36 11.41 15.89
C PRO A 373 -0.50 12.77 15.21
N ASN A 374 -1.54 12.96 14.40
CA ASN A 374 -1.87 14.21 13.72
C ASN A 374 -2.59 15.27 14.59
N GLY A 375 -2.85 14.96 15.86
CA GLY A 375 -3.49 15.84 16.84
C GLY A 375 -5.03 15.79 16.87
N LEU A 376 -5.68 15.04 15.96
CA LEU A 376 -7.10 14.74 16.06
C LEU A 376 -7.37 13.72 17.19
N GLN A 377 -8.64 13.39 17.40
CA GLN A 377 -9.08 12.47 18.46
C GLN A 377 -9.71 11.21 17.88
N ALA A 378 -9.45 10.08 18.54
CA ALA A 378 -10.11 8.79 18.31
C ALA A 378 -10.65 8.22 19.62
N TYR A 379 -11.50 7.20 19.50
CA TYR A 379 -12.40 6.77 20.56
C TYR A 379 -12.37 5.24 20.73
N HIS A 380 -12.49 4.79 21.97
CA HIS A 380 -12.53 3.37 22.30
C HIS A 380 -13.49 3.14 23.48
N LEU A 381 -14.60 2.45 23.22
CA LEU A 381 -15.55 2.03 24.26
C LEU A 381 -15.15 0.67 24.81
N PHE A 382 -15.30 0.45 26.11
CA PHE A 382 -14.94 -0.82 26.74
C PHE A 382 -15.92 -1.26 27.84
N ASP A 383 -16.04 -2.57 28.05
CA ASP A 383 -16.85 -3.17 29.12
C ASP A 383 -16.10 -3.20 30.48
N ALA A 384 -16.75 -3.71 31.52
CA ALA A 384 -16.15 -3.83 32.86
C ALA A 384 -14.85 -4.67 32.92
N LYS A 385 -14.55 -5.47 31.88
CA LYS A 385 -13.33 -6.28 31.76
C LYS A 385 -12.26 -5.63 30.89
N GLY A 386 -12.54 -4.45 30.33
CA GLY A 386 -11.65 -3.76 29.39
C GLY A 386 -11.79 -4.23 27.94
N MET A 387 -12.77 -5.08 27.62
CA MET A 387 -13.00 -5.53 26.25
C MET A 387 -13.70 -4.44 25.44
N ARG A 388 -13.21 -4.19 24.22
CA ARG A 388 -13.77 -3.20 23.29
C ARG A 388 -15.24 -3.49 22.97
N LEU A 389 -16.04 -2.44 22.89
CA LEU A 389 -17.46 -2.48 22.52
C LEU A 389 -17.73 -1.65 21.25
N ASP A 390 -18.60 -2.15 20.39
CA ASP A 390 -19.14 -1.39 19.26
C ASP A 390 -20.18 -0.35 19.71
N SER A 391 -20.97 -0.71 20.73
CA SER A 391 -21.98 0.16 21.33
C SER A 391 -22.02 -0.03 22.84
N ALA A 392 -22.12 1.07 23.60
CA ALA A 392 -22.24 1.00 25.04
C ALA A 392 -23.66 0.58 25.49
N PRO A 393 -23.80 -0.16 26.61
CA PRO A 393 -25.11 -0.53 27.14
C PRO A 393 -25.93 0.70 27.58
N THR A 394 -27.16 0.81 27.08
CA THR A 394 -28.05 1.97 27.28
C THR A 394 -28.41 2.26 28.74
N GLU A 395 -28.34 1.24 29.59
CA GLU A 395 -28.56 1.32 31.03
C GLU A 395 -27.40 2.00 31.78
N ILE A 396 -26.22 2.08 31.18
CA ILE A 396 -25.02 2.73 31.73
C ILE A 396 -24.86 4.14 31.14
N VAL A 397 -24.92 4.25 29.81
CA VAL A 397 -24.82 5.51 29.06
C VAL A 397 -25.82 5.53 27.91
N SER A 398 -26.49 6.65 27.70
CA SER A 398 -27.45 6.83 26.60
C SER A 398 -27.54 8.28 26.14
N ASN A 399 -27.84 8.46 24.86
CA ASN A 399 -28.18 9.76 24.29
C ASN A 399 -29.69 10.03 24.46
N GLN A 400 -30.08 10.62 25.60
CA GLN A 400 -31.48 10.69 26.04
C GLN A 400 -32.38 11.56 25.15
N ASP A 401 -31.78 12.48 24.39
CA ASP A 401 -32.49 13.41 23.51
C ASP A 401 -32.54 12.91 22.05
N ALA A 402 -31.86 11.80 21.73
CA ALA A 402 -31.85 11.23 20.37
C ALA A 402 -32.94 10.18 20.14
N SER A 403 -33.35 10.01 18.87
CA SER A 403 -34.30 8.97 18.48
C SER A 403 -33.76 7.55 18.67
N ASP A 404 -32.44 7.38 18.55
CA ASP A 404 -31.70 6.18 18.97
C ASP A 404 -30.85 6.55 20.20
N PRO A 405 -31.16 5.99 21.39
CA PRO A 405 -30.44 6.31 22.61
C PRO A 405 -29.08 5.61 22.73
N ALA A 406 -28.73 4.69 21.83
CA ALA A 406 -27.45 3.98 21.88
C ALA A 406 -26.25 4.90 21.59
N VAL A 407 -25.14 4.62 22.27
CA VAL A 407 -23.86 5.31 22.06
C VAL A 407 -22.92 4.34 21.34
N TYR A 408 -22.60 4.65 20.09
CA TYR A 408 -21.73 3.84 19.23
C TYR A 408 -20.30 4.39 19.23
N ASN A 409 -19.30 3.51 19.25
CA ASN A 409 -17.90 3.91 19.20
C ASN A 409 -17.62 4.70 17.91
N GLY A 410 -16.81 5.75 17.98
CA GLY A 410 -16.60 6.63 16.83
C GLY A 410 -17.73 7.65 16.70
N ILE A 411 -18.81 7.36 15.96
CA ILE A 411 -19.80 8.35 15.52
C ILE A 411 -20.47 9.13 16.65
N SER A 412 -20.90 8.47 17.73
CA SER A 412 -21.54 9.17 18.86
C SER A 412 -20.53 10.04 19.59
N CYS A 413 -19.28 9.58 19.68
CA CYS A 413 -18.19 10.32 20.31
C CYS A 413 -17.76 11.52 19.46
N ILE A 414 -17.69 11.39 18.13
CA ILE A 414 -17.42 12.48 17.18
C ILE A 414 -18.49 13.57 17.30
N ASP A 415 -19.77 13.20 17.39
CA ASP A 415 -20.91 14.11 17.58
C ASP A 415 -20.89 14.78 18.97
N CYS A 416 -20.40 14.09 20.00
CA CYS A 416 -20.24 14.66 21.34
C CYS A 416 -19.03 15.61 21.43
N HIS A 417 -17.90 15.26 20.83
CA HIS A 417 -16.62 15.96 20.95
C HIS A 417 -16.34 16.91 19.78
N THR A 418 -17.39 17.59 19.28
CA THR A 418 -17.34 18.54 18.16
C THR A 418 -16.25 19.60 18.29
N ASP A 419 -16.12 20.13 19.52
CA ASP A 419 -15.22 21.22 19.89
C ASP A 419 -14.10 20.72 20.82
N GLY A 420 -13.80 19.42 20.84
CA GLY A 420 -12.79 18.79 21.70
C GLY A 420 -13.33 18.27 23.03
N MET A 421 -12.51 18.36 24.08
CA MET A 421 -12.86 17.79 25.39
C MET A 421 -13.97 18.62 26.07
N LYS A 422 -15.02 17.95 26.54
CA LYS A 422 -16.11 18.62 27.25
C LYS A 422 -15.66 19.09 28.64
N PRO A 423 -15.99 20.32 29.06
CA PRO A 423 -15.72 20.76 30.42
C PRO A 423 -16.63 20.03 31.42
N PHE A 424 -16.10 19.76 32.61
CA PHE A 424 -16.83 19.12 33.71
C PHE A 424 -16.33 19.63 35.06
N THR A 425 -17.14 19.48 36.11
CA THR A 425 -16.79 19.87 37.49
C THR A 425 -16.56 18.65 38.36
N ASP A 426 -15.41 18.59 39.03
CA ASP A 426 -15.12 17.54 40.01
C ASP A 426 -15.91 17.78 41.31
N VAL A 427 -16.84 16.85 41.59
CA VAL A 427 -17.66 16.88 42.80
C VAL A 427 -17.11 16.02 43.93
N ILE A 428 -16.01 15.27 43.70
CA ILE A 428 -15.43 14.34 44.68
C ILE A 428 -14.27 14.96 45.45
N ARG A 429 -13.43 15.80 44.83
CA ARG A 429 -12.38 16.51 45.57
C ARG A 429 -12.90 17.26 46.81
N PRO A 430 -14.00 18.06 46.75
CA PRO A 430 -14.52 18.74 47.95
C PRO A 430 -14.94 17.76 49.06
N VAL A 431 -15.44 16.58 48.70
CA VAL A 431 -15.80 15.51 49.64
C VAL A 431 -14.56 14.96 50.33
N ILE A 432 -13.49 14.71 49.58
CA ILE A 432 -12.20 14.25 50.12
C ILE A 432 -11.61 15.31 51.07
N GLU A 433 -11.66 16.60 50.70
CA GLU A 433 -11.16 17.69 51.53
C GLU A 433 -11.90 17.78 52.88
N ALA A 434 -13.22 17.59 52.87
CA ALA A 434 -14.07 17.63 54.07
C ALA A 434 -13.96 16.36 54.96
N ALA A 435 -13.45 15.24 54.44
CA ALA A 435 -13.37 13.98 55.18
C ALA A 435 -12.37 14.07 56.36
N GLN A 436 -12.82 13.77 57.59
CA GLN A 436 -11.96 13.84 58.78
C GLN A 436 -11.17 12.55 59.05
N ASN A 437 -11.79 11.38 58.84
CA ASN A 437 -11.16 10.06 59.03
C ASN A 437 -11.64 9.08 57.94
N PRO A 438 -11.23 9.29 56.67
CA PRO A 438 -11.67 8.43 55.58
C PRO A 438 -11.09 7.01 55.69
N ILE A 439 -11.77 6.04 55.07
CA ILE A 439 -11.30 4.64 54.95
C ILE A 439 -10.19 4.45 53.91
N TYR A 440 -9.73 5.54 53.31
CA TYR A 440 -8.74 5.61 52.24
C TYR A 440 -7.63 6.62 52.57
N ASP A 441 -6.49 6.54 51.90
CA ASP A 441 -5.41 7.51 52.05
C ASP A 441 -5.82 8.87 51.48
N LYS A 442 -6.12 9.82 52.37
CA LYS A 442 -6.57 11.18 52.03
C LYS A 442 -5.51 11.96 51.25
N ASP A 443 -4.23 11.86 51.65
CA ASP A 443 -3.17 12.65 51.04
C ASP A 443 -2.87 12.15 49.63
N TYR A 444 -2.89 10.84 49.42
CA TYR A 444 -2.82 10.26 48.09
C TYR A 444 -4.02 10.67 47.22
N ALA A 445 -5.24 10.57 47.77
CA ALA A 445 -6.45 10.97 47.04
C ALA A 445 -6.40 12.45 46.59
N LEU A 446 -5.91 13.37 47.43
CA LEU A 446 -5.77 14.80 47.08
C LEU A 446 -4.66 15.11 46.07
N ARG A 447 -3.67 14.23 45.89
CA ARG A 447 -2.69 14.32 44.81
C ARG A 447 -3.28 13.87 43.47
N LEU A 448 -4.13 12.85 43.50
CA LEU A 448 -4.77 12.29 42.31
C LEU A 448 -5.97 13.14 41.83
N TYR A 449 -6.88 13.49 42.73
CA TYR A 449 -8.00 14.39 42.47
C TYR A 449 -7.54 15.83 42.61
N VAL A 450 -7.07 16.46 41.54
CA VAL A 450 -6.47 17.80 41.58
C VAL A 450 -7.50 18.92 41.70
N LYS A 451 -7.04 20.14 41.99
CA LYS A 451 -7.91 21.33 42.03
C LYS A 451 -8.58 21.54 40.67
N GLN A 452 -9.82 22.00 40.67
CA GLN A 452 -10.61 22.26 39.46
C GLN A 452 -9.83 23.08 38.41
N ALA A 453 -9.18 24.18 38.82
CA ALA A 453 -8.39 25.00 37.90
C ALA A 453 -7.24 24.26 37.17
N VAL A 454 -6.68 23.20 37.77
CA VAL A 454 -5.68 22.36 37.10
C VAL A 454 -6.36 21.46 36.07
N MET A 455 -7.50 20.87 36.43
CA MET A 455 -8.29 20.05 35.51
C MET A 455 -8.82 20.87 34.32
N ASP A 456 -9.34 22.07 34.59
CA ASP A 456 -9.80 23.01 33.55
C ASP A 456 -8.68 23.35 32.57
N SER A 457 -7.46 23.59 33.07
CA SER A 457 -6.30 23.85 32.23
C SER A 457 -5.95 22.66 31.35
N LEU A 458 -6.00 21.42 31.88
CA LEU A 458 -5.73 20.22 31.09
C LEU A 458 -6.77 20.00 29.99
N VAL A 459 -8.05 20.19 30.31
CA VAL A 459 -9.15 20.12 29.34
C VAL A 459 -8.99 21.19 28.27
N GLN A 460 -8.61 22.42 28.65
CA GLN A 460 -8.37 23.50 27.72
C GLN A 460 -7.17 23.21 26.80
N ASP A 461 -6.02 22.80 27.35
CA ASP A 461 -4.82 22.49 26.57
C ASP A 461 -5.08 21.39 25.53
N ASP A 462 -5.76 20.30 25.96
CA ASP A 462 -6.08 19.18 25.08
C ASP A 462 -7.15 19.56 24.03
N THR A 463 -8.05 20.49 24.36
CA THR A 463 -9.02 21.07 23.42
C THR A 463 -8.37 21.97 22.38
N GLU A 464 -7.46 22.86 22.79
CA GLU A 464 -6.72 23.74 21.88
C GLU A 464 -5.85 22.93 20.91
N HIS A 465 -5.27 21.82 21.38
CA HIS A 465 -4.54 20.87 20.53
C HIS A 465 -5.47 20.29 19.45
N PHE A 466 -6.62 19.74 19.85
CA PHE A 466 -7.61 19.20 18.90
C PHE A 466 -8.10 20.25 17.90
N LEU A 467 -8.44 21.46 18.35
CA LEU A 467 -8.93 22.53 17.48
C LEU A 467 -7.87 23.00 16.46
N THR A 468 -6.59 22.98 16.86
CA THR A 468 -5.48 23.27 15.95
C THR A 468 -5.39 22.23 14.83
N ALA A 469 -5.56 20.95 15.16
CA ALA A 469 -5.62 19.87 14.18
C ALA A 469 -6.87 19.98 13.30
N LEU A 470 -8.05 20.20 13.90
CA LEU A 470 -9.33 20.38 13.20
C LEU A 470 -9.25 21.49 12.13
N THR A 471 -8.63 22.63 12.45
CA THR A 471 -8.49 23.75 11.50
C THR A 471 -7.71 23.37 10.25
N LYS A 472 -6.72 22.47 10.35
CA LYS A 472 -5.94 21.99 9.19
C LYS A 472 -6.78 21.13 8.24
N THR A 473 -7.86 20.53 8.72
CA THR A 473 -8.84 19.80 7.88
C THR A 473 -9.77 20.73 7.10
N GLY A 474 -9.65 22.06 7.29
CA GLY A 474 -10.57 23.06 6.72
C GLY A 474 -11.84 23.26 7.55
N ASN A 475 -12.03 22.50 8.64
CA ASN A 475 -13.18 22.62 9.53
C ASN A 475 -12.93 23.64 10.66
N SER A 476 -14.00 24.08 11.31
CA SER A 476 -13.95 25.01 12.44
C SER A 476 -14.91 24.61 13.57
N SER A 477 -14.71 25.17 14.76
CA SER A 477 -15.56 24.94 15.93
C SER A 477 -16.85 25.77 15.87
N GLY A 478 -17.87 25.35 16.64
CA GLY A 478 -19.11 26.12 16.85
C GLY A 478 -20.19 26.00 15.77
N GLY A 479 -20.04 25.07 14.81
CA GLY A 479 -21.04 24.72 13.80
C GLY A 479 -21.62 23.32 13.95
N SER A 480 -22.49 22.89 13.02
CA SER A 480 -22.93 21.49 12.95
C SER A 480 -21.73 20.59 12.68
N GLU A 481 -21.55 19.55 13.48
CA GLU A 481 -20.48 18.58 13.26
C GLU A 481 -20.74 17.85 11.92
N PRO A 482 -19.81 17.93 10.95
CA PRO A 482 -20.08 17.54 9.57
C PRO A 482 -20.16 16.02 9.37
N VAL A 483 -19.37 15.22 10.09
CA VAL A 483 -19.35 13.75 9.93
C VAL A 483 -20.68 13.15 10.39
N SER A 484 -21.12 13.48 11.60
CA SER A 484 -22.41 13.11 12.19
C SER A 484 -23.59 13.60 11.37
N ARG A 485 -23.52 14.82 10.82
CA ARG A 485 -24.54 15.33 9.90
C ARG A 485 -24.69 14.42 8.68
N PHE A 486 -23.60 14.11 7.97
CA PHE A 486 -23.69 13.29 6.75
C PHE A 486 -23.91 11.82 7.05
N HIS A 487 -23.46 11.31 8.19
CA HIS A 487 -23.84 10.00 8.70
C HIS A 487 -25.36 9.89 8.89
N ARG A 488 -25.99 10.88 9.54
CA ARG A 488 -27.45 10.90 9.71
C ARG A 488 -28.17 10.98 8.36
N ILE A 489 -27.71 11.85 7.46
CA ILE A 489 -28.27 11.96 6.10
C ILE A 489 -28.17 10.63 5.37
N TYR A 490 -27.02 9.96 5.42
CA TYR A 490 -26.82 8.71 4.71
C TYR A 490 -27.72 7.57 5.23
N ASN A 491 -27.75 7.40 6.55
CA ASN A 491 -28.42 6.26 7.20
C ASN A 491 -29.94 6.43 7.33
N TYR A 492 -30.45 7.66 7.48
CA TYR A 492 -31.87 7.89 7.76
C TYR A 492 -32.66 8.43 6.56
N ASN A 493 -32.02 9.03 5.55
CA ASN A 493 -32.76 9.49 4.37
C ASN A 493 -33.01 8.36 3.39
N ALA A 494 -34.25 8.28 2.92
CA ALA A 494 -34.61 7.46 1.78
C ALA A 494 -34.07 8.08 0.48
N LEU A 495 -33.72 7.22 -0.48
CA LEU A 495 -33.26 7.58 -1.81
C LEU A 495 -34.46 7.86 -2.72
N ASP A 496 -34.48 9.02 -3.37
CA ASP A 496 -35.43 9.28 -4.45
C ASP A 496 -34.96 8.68 -5.78
N ALA A 497 -35.80 8.77 -6.81
CA ALA A 497 -35.47 8.27 -8.15
C ALA A 497 -34.26 8.96 -8.81
N ALA A 498 -33.92 10.20 -8.45
CA ALA A 498 -32.76 10.89 -9.00
C ALA A 498 -31.46 10.31 -8.43
N HIS A 499 -31.42 10.12 -7.11
CA HIS A 499 -30.28 9.52 -6.41
C HIS A 499 -30.11 8.04 -6.76
N ALA A 500 -31.20 7.28 -6.85
CA ALA A 500 -31.15 5.88 -7.28
C ALA A 500 -30.62 5.74 -8.72
N ALA A 501 -31.06 6.61 -9.63
CA ALA A 501 -30.58 6.62 -11.02
C ALA A 501 -29.10 7.00 -11.11
N ALA A 502 -28.68 8.04 -10.39
CA ALA A 502 -27.30 8.50 -10.37
C ALA A 502 -26.34 7.47 -9.75
N ALA A 503 -26.78 6.73 -8.72
CA ALA A 503 -25.98 5.68 -8.08
C ALA A 503 -25.66 4.50 -9.02
N VAL A 504 -26.46 4.27 -10.06
CA VAL A 504 -26.19 3.27 -11.11
C VAL A 504 -25.61 3.87 -12.40
N GLY A 505 -25.25 5.16 -12.37
CA GLY A 505 -24.63 5.86 -13.50
C GLY A 505 -25.59 6.23 -14.65
N LEU A 506 -26.90 6.38 -14.38
CA LEU A 506 -27.90 6.71 -15.40
C LEU A 506 -28.62 8.05 -15.14
N PRO A 507 -28.96 8.81 -16.20
CA PRO A 507 -29.91 9.92 -16.09
C PRO A 507 -31.29 9.42 -15.60
N LYS A 508 -31.94 10.20 -14.73
CA LYS A 508 -33.23 9.85 -14.09
C LYS A 508 -34.30 9.36 -15.08
N ASN A 509 -34.45 10.03 -16.22
CA ASN A 509 -35.43 9.68 -17.24
C ASN A 509 -35.15 8.30 -17.88
N VAL A 510 -33.88 7.99 -18.14
CA VAL A 510 -33.45 6.69 -18.70
C VAL A 510 -33.68 5.58 -17.68
N PHE A 511 -33.29 5.81 -16.43
CA PHE A 511 -33.51 4.87 -15.32
C PHE A 511 -34.98 4.52 -15.14
N LEU A 512 -35.86 5.53 -15.03
CA LEU A 512 -37.30 5.32 -14.86
C LEU A 512 -37.92 4.58 -16.06
N SER A 513 -37.47 4.84 -17.29
CA SER A 513 -37.93 4.10 -18.47
C SER A 513 -37.58 2.62 -18.37
N LYS A 514 -36.32 2.29 -18.06
CA LYS A 514 -35.85 0.91 -17.97
C LYS A 514 -36.50 0.13 -16.82
N ILE A 515 -36.69 0.77 -15.66
CA ILE A 515 -37.36 0.15 -14.51
C ILE A 515 -38.84 -0.14 -14.81
N ARG A 516 -39.55 0.75 -15.52
CA ARG A 516 -40.96 0.54 -15.92
C ARG A 516 -41.17 -0.67 -16.83
N GLU A 517 -40.15 -1.04 -17.60
CA GLU A 517 -40.19 -2.21 -18.51
C GLU A 517 -39.91 -3.54 -17.79
N ARG A 518 -39.51 -3.50 -16.51
CA ARG A 518 -39.08 -4.66 -15.72
C ARG A 518 -40.02 -4.92 -14.56
N ALA A 519 -41.05 -5.74 -14.80
CA ALA A 519 -42.04 -6.13 -13.79
C ALA A 519 -41.42 -6.92 -12.61
N ASP A 520 -40.26 -7.55 -12.82
CA ASP A 520 -39.49 -8.29 -11.82
C ASP A 520 -38.70 -7.39 -10.85
N LEU A 521 -38.39 -6.15 -11.25
CA LEU A 521 -37.86 -5.10 -10.38
C LEU A 521 -39.00 -4.24 -9.77
N GLY A 522 -40.23 -4.54 -10.14
CA GLY A 522 -41.41 -3.69 -9.93
C GLY A 522 -41.97 -3.79 -8.51
N LEU A 523 -41.73 -2.73 -7.72
CA LEU A 523 -42.73 -2.06 -6.85
C LEU A 523 -42.20 -0.83 -6.08
N PHE A 524 -40.93 -0.44 -6.17
CA PHE A 524 -40.34 0.50 -5.18
C PHE A 524 -40.14 1.96 -5.61
N LEU A 525 -40.19 2.30 -6.90
CA LEU A 525 -39.91 3.67 -7.37
C LEU A 525 -40.87 4.07 -8.50
N VAL A 526 -42.09 4.47 -8.14
CA VAL A 526 -42.95 5.28 -9.03
C VAL A 526 -42.44 6.73 -8.98
N GLU A 527 -42.75 7.53 -10.00
CA GLU A 527 -42.37 8.93 -10.05
C GLU A 527 -42.96 9.69 -8.84
N GLY A 528 -42.10 10.03 -7.86
CA GLY A 528 -42.48 10.66 -6.59
C GLY A 528 -42.30 9.78 -5.33
N ASP A 529 -42.02 8.48 -5.48
CA ASP A 529 -41.71 7.57 -4.36
C ASP A 529 -40.23 7.62 -3.95
N VAL A 530 -39.93 7.11 -2.75
CA VAL A 530 -38.59 6.97 -2.17
C VAL A 530 -38.32 5.53 -1.73
N VAL A 531 -37.07 5.07 -1.80
CA VAL A 531 -36.62 3.75 -1.35
C VAL A 531 -35.72 3.88 -0.13
N LYS A 532 -35.95 3.05 0.90
CA LYS A 532 -35.07 3.04 2.09
C LYS A 532 -33.67 2.56 1.72
N ARG A 533 -32.65 3.08 2.41
CA ARG A 533 -31.25 2.81 2.11
C ARG A 533 -30.89 1.32 2.22
N ASP A 534 -31.32 0.66 3.29
CA ASP A 534 -31.12 -0.78 3.52
C ASP A 534 -31.69 -1.65 2.38
N THR A 535 -32.90 -1.30 1.92
CA THR A 535 -33.58 -1.95 0.83
C THR A 535 -32.81 -1.73 -0.46
N TRP A 536 -32.40 -0.49 -0.75
CA TRP A 536 -31.60 -0.16 -1.93
C TRP A 536 -30.28 -0.93 -1.96
N THR A 537 -29.54 -0.94 -0.85
CA THR A 537 -28.27 -1.69 -0.73
C THR A 537 -28.48 -3.17 -1.01
N SER A 538 -29.53 -3.79 -0.46
CA SER A 538 -29.78 -5.23 -0.64
C SER A 538 -30.13 -5.65 -2.07
N ILE A 539 -30.60 -4.72 -2.89
CA ILE A 539 -31.02 -4.99 -4.29
C ILE A 539 -30.08 -4.36 -5.33
N PHE A 540 -29.05 -3.64 -4.90
CA PHE A 540 -28.21 -2.83 -5.79
C PHE A 540 -27.62 -3.66 -6.95
N ASP A 541 -26.97 -4.78 -6.63
CA ASP A 541 -26.37 -5.68 -7.63
C ASP A 541 -27.41 -6.20 -8.63
N ALA A 542 -28.60 -6.58 -8.14
CA ALA A 542 -29.69 -7.05 -8.99
C ALA A 542 -30.19 -5.94 -9.92
N VAL A 543 -30.26 -4.70 -9.44
CA VAL A 543 -30.63 -3.53 -10.24
C VAL A 543 -29.56 -3.23 -11.29
N VAL A 544 -28.27 -3.22 -10.94
CA VAL A 544 -27.16 -3.00 -11.87
C VAL A 544 -27.17 -4.06 -12.98
N HIS A 545 -27.22 -5.34 -12.59
CA HIS A 545 -27.25 -6.46 -13.53
C HIS A 545 -28.48 -6.39 -14.46
N ALA A 546 -29.64 -6.05 -13.91
CA ALA A 546 -30.88 -5.97 -14.68
C ALA A 546 -30.91 -4.76 -15.64
N LEU A 547 -30.35 -3.62 -15.24
CA LEU A 547 -30.37 -2.41 -16.05
C LEU A 547 -29.32 -2.42 -17.16
N ASN A 548 -28.25 -3.22 -17.03
CA ASN A 548 -27.08 -3.24 -17.90
C ASN A 548 -26.74 -1.81 -18.38
N PRO A 549 -26.37 -0.89 -17.45
CA PRO A 549 -26.33 0.55 -17.73
C PRO A 549 -25.39 0.84 -18.90
N PRO A 550 -25.89 1.25 -20.09
CA PRO A 550 -25.07 1.36 -21.29
C PRO A 550 -24.02 2.45 -21.14
N VAL A 551 -22.94 2.36 -21.95
CA VAL A 551 -22.07 3.50 -22.26
C VAL A 551 -22.96 4.57 -22.88
N VAL A 552 -23.41 5.57 -22.11
CA VAL A 552 -24.15 6.70 -22.68
C VAL A 552 -23.16 7.47 -23.55
N VAL A 553 -23.18 7.20 -24.85
CA VAL A 553 -22.48 8.00 -25.86
C VAL A 553 -23.10 9.40 -25.80
N SER A 554 -22.26 10.40 -25.62
CA SER A 554 -22.64 11.81 -25.47
C SER A 554 -23.61 12.26 -26.56
N ILE A 555 -24.61 13.05 -26.14
CA ILE A 555 -25.42 13.87 -27.03
C ILE A 555 -24.46 14.85 -27.76
N PRO A 556 -24.54 15.01 -29.09
CA PRO A 556 -23.58 15.83 -29.80
C PRO A 556 -23.70 17.30 -29.42
N ASP A 557 -22.59 17.88 -28.94
CA ASP A 557 -22.41 19.33 -28.90
C ASP A 557 -22.30 19.86 -30.33
N VAL A 558 -23.19 20.79 -30.65
CA VAL A 558 -23.20 21.56 -31.89
C VAL A 558 -22.25 22.75 -31.69
N ASP A 559 -21.07 22.72 -32.33
CA ASP A 559 -20.45 23.83 -33.07
C ASP A 559 -18.91 23.75 -33.15
N SER A 560 -18.37 23.47 -34.34
CA SER A 560 -17.33 24.34 -34.94
C SER A 560 -16.99 23.97 -36.39
N PRO A 561 -16.72 24.95 -37.27
CA PRO A 561 -16.59 24.73 -38.71
C PRO A 561 -15.13 24.65 -39.22
N GLY A 562 -14.93 23.96 -40.35
CA GLY A 562 -14.09 24.51 -41.44
C GLY A 562 -12.83 23.78 -41.89
N THR A 563 -13.01 22.74 -42.72
CA THR A 563 -12.36 22.41 -44.02
C THR A 563 -10.84 22.52 -44.25
N GLY A 564 -10.24 21.40 -44.69
CA GLY A 564 -9.03 21.33 -45.52
C GLY A 564 -9.00 20.05 -46.38
N ASP A 565 -8.86 20.21 -47.70
CA ASP A 565 -9.01 19.22 -48.78
C ASP A 565 -7.79 18.28 -48.94
N ILE A 566 -7.97 16.98 -49.19
CA ILE A 566 -6.91 16.05 -49.65
C ILE A 566 -7.48 15.02 -50.65
N THR A 567 -6.86 14.98 -51.82
CA THR A 567 -7.18 14.14 -52.98
C THR A 567 -6.56 12.73 -52.88
N GLY A 568 -7.38 11.69 -52.89
CA GLY A 568 -6.99 10.28 -53.09
C GLY A 568 -8.22 9.43 -53.39
N ASN A 569 -8.13 8.49 -54.35
CA ASN A 569 -9.27 7.67 -54.77
C ASN A 569 -9.73 6.76 -53.59
N PRO A 570 -10.95 6.89 -53.06
CA PRO A 570 -11.37 6.26 -51.80
C PRO A 570 -11.55 4.73 -51.84
N ASP A 571 -11.56 4.11 -53.03
CA ASP A 571 -12.03 2.73 -53.21
C ASP A 571 -10.99 1.63 -52.88
N ASP A 572 -9.71 1.96 -52.69
CA ASP A 572 -8.63 1.01 -52.38
C ASP A 572 -8.05 1.18 -50.95
N ALA A 573 -8.74 1.92 -50.09
CA ALA A 573 -8.28 2.23 -48.74
C ALA A 573 -8.46 1.03 -47.79
N VAL A 574 -7.40 0.68 -47.07
CA VAL A 574 -7.42 -0.34 -46.01
C VAL A 574 -8.12 0.24 -44.78
N TYR A 575 -9.08 -0.52 -44.25
CA TYR A 575 -9.74 -0.19 -42.99
C TYR A 575 -8.78 -0.49 -41.83
N ILE A 576 -8.37 0.56 -41.11
CA ILE A 576 -7.49 0.48 -39.93
C ILE A 576 -8.20 1.23 -38.80
N PRO A 577 -9.01 0.54 -37.99
CA PRO A 577 -9.84 1.15 -36.95
C PRO A 577 -9.02 1.71 -35.79
N ASP A 578 -7.87 1.11 -35.48
CA ASP A 578 -7.00 1.56 -34.41
C ASP A 578 -6.24 2.84 -34.82
N PRO A 579 -6.45 3.98 -34.12
CA PRO A 579 -5.85 5.25 -34.50
C PRO A 579 -4.32 5.26 -34.30
N ASN A 580 -3.79 4.46 -33.38
CA ASN A 580 -2.36 4.37 -33.09
C ASN A 580 -1.64 3.52 -34.14
N LEU A 581 -2.25 2.42 -34.57
CA LEU A 581 -1.77 1.59 -35.68
C LEU A 581 -1.80 2.39 -36.97
N ARG A 582 -2.91 3.07 -37.25
CA ARG A 582 -3.06 3.93 -38.42
C ARG A 582 -2.02 5.04 -38.43
N ALA A 583 -1.80 5.71 -37.30
CA ALA A 583 -0.80 6.77 -37.18
C ALA A 583 0.63 6.23 -37.34
N ALA A 584 0.92 5.03 -36.81
CA ALA A 584 2.21 4.39 -36.97
C ALA A 584 2.48 4.07 -38.45
N LEU A 585 1.56 3.36 -39.11
CA LEU A 585 1.68 3.00 -40.53
C LEU A 585 1.76 4.22 -41.45
N ALA A 586 0.95 5.26 -41.20
CA ALA A 586 1.00 6.51 -41.96
C ALA A 586 2.35 7.23 -41.83
N ARG A 587 2.92 7.29 -40.61
CA ARG A 587 4.25 7.87 -40.40
C ARG A 587 5.33 7.09 -41.14
N MET A 588 5.27 5.75 -41.10
CA MET A 588 6.23 4.88 -41.78
C MET A 588 6.17 5.00 -43.31
N LEU A 589 4.99 5.34 -43.86
CA LEU A 589 4.80 5.65 -45.27
C LEU A 589 5.12 7.12 -45.62
N GLY A 590 5.53 7.94 -44.65
CA GLY A 590 5.83 9.37 -44.85
C GLY A 590 4.60 10.21 -45.21
N GLN A 591 3.40 9.77 -44.82
CA GLN A 591 2.13 10.43 -45.13
C GLN A 591 1.43 10.98 -43.88
N ARG A 592 0.45 11.87 -44.09
CA ARG A 592 -0.37 12.39 -42.98
C ARG A 592 -1.22 11.26 -42.37
N VAL A 593 -1.48 11.35 -41.06
CA VAL A 593 -2.28 10.37 -40.30
C VAL A 593 -3.71 10.24 -40.84
N ASP A 594 -4.26 11.30 -41.43
CA ASP A 594 -5.59 11.32 -42.03
C ASP A 594 -5.61 10.86 -43.50
N ALA A 595 -4.45 10.67 -44.14
CA ALA A 595 -4.37 10.14 -45.50
C ALA A 595 -4.84 8.67 -45.56
N PRO A 596 -5.56 8.25 -46.62
CA PRO A 596 -5.85 6.84 -46.85
C PRO A 596 -4.55 6.02 -47.01
N ILE A 597 -4.52 4.80 -46.45
CA ILE A 597 -3.46 3.80 -46.66
C ILE A 597 -4.01 2.75 -47.63
N THR A 598 -3.33 2.46 -48.73
CA THR A 598 -3.79 1.51 -49.75
C THR A 598 -3.21 0.10 -49.55
N VAL A 599 -3.85 -0.93 -50.11
CA VAL A 599 -3.34 -2.32 -50.08
C VAL A 599 -1.92 -2.40 -50.63
N SER A 600 -1.64 -1.75 -51.77
CA SER A 600 -0.30 -1.74 -52.38
C SER A 600 0.77 -1.09 -51.49
N GLN A 601 0.39 -0.18 -50.59
CA GLN A 601 1.31 0.36 -49.58
C GLN A 601 1.51 -0.61 -48.41
N MET A 602 0.46 -1.32 -47.98
CA MET A 602 0.57 -2.35 -46.94
C MET A 602 1.50 -3.50 -47.35
N GLU A 603 1.47 -3.92 -48.62
CA GLU A 603 2.33 -4.98 -49.16
C GLU A 603 3.84 -4.65 -49.11
N GLN A 604 4.22 -3.39 -48.91
CA GLN A 604 5.62 -2.96 -48.84
C GLN A 604 6.27 -3.24 -47.47
N PHE A 605 5.46 -3.45 -46.42
CA PHE A 605 5.98 -3.74 -45.09
C PHE A 605 6.55 -5.16 -45.01
N THR A 606 7.81 -5.26 -44.58
CA THR A 606 8.53 -6.54 -44.44
C THR A 606 9.03 -6.79 -43.02
N HIS A 607 9.22 -5.74 -42.21
CA HIS A 607 9.72 -5.85 -40.85
C HIS A 607 9.14 -4.73 -39.97
N PHE A 608 8.61 -5.09 -38.80
CA PHE A 608 8.30 -4.18 -37.71
C PHE A 608 9.12 -4.59 -36.48
N THR A 609 10.29 -4.00 -36.27
CA THR A 609 11.24 -4.47 -35.24
C THR A 609 11.67 -3.34 -34.29
N GLY A 610 11.86 -3.71 -33.02
CA GLY A 610 12.34 -2.81 -31.95
C GLY A 610 13.86 -2.64 -31.84
N ARG A 611 14.66 -3.16 -32.79
CA ARG A 611 16.14 -3.05 -32.75
C ARG A 611 16.68 -2.43 -34.04
N GLY A 612 17.32 -1.27 -33.92
CA GLY A 612 18.01 -0.62 -35.03
C GLY A 612 19.13 -1.48 -35.63
N HIS A 613 19.37 -1.36 -36.93
CA HIS A 613 20.51 -1.98 -37.58
C HIS A 613 21.80 -1.22 -37.28
N THR A 614 22.87 -1.91 -36.87
CA THR A 614 24.22 -1.35 -36.91
C THR A 614 24.84 -1.59 -38.28
N LYS A 615 25.09 -0.51 -39.03
CA LYS A 615 26.06 -0.51 -40.13
C LYS A 615 27.32 0.18 -39.59
N ASN A 616 28.43 -0.57 -39.51
CA ASN A 616 29.75 -0.06 -39.08
C ASN A 616 29.87 0.43 -37.63
N GLY A 617 29.11 -0.14 -36.69
CA GLY A 617 29.36 0.09 -35.25
C GLY A 617 29.09 1.51 -34.74
N VAL A 618 28.35 2.32 -35.50
CA VAL A 618 27.82 3.62 -35.03
C VAL A 618 26.31 3.51 -34.97
N TYR A 619 25.75 3.78 -33.80
CA TYR A 619 24.32 3.92 -33.57
C TYR A 619 23.85 5.20 -34.28
N VAL A 620 22.84 5.09 -35.14
CA VAL A 620 22.19 6.26 -35.77
C VAL A 620 20.74 6.27 -35.29
N GLU A 621 20.40 7.26 -34.50
CA GLU A 621 19.04 7.50 -34.03
C GLU A 621 18.22 8.13 -35.17
N GLY A 622 17.15 7.46 -35.62
CA GLY A 622 16.32 7.91 -36.73
C GLY A 622 15.33 6.84 -37.21
N GLU A 623 14.11 6.91 -36.66
CA GLU A 623 12.87 6.18 -37.03
C GLU A 623 12.96 4.65 -37.14
N ALA A 624 12.87 3.96 -36.00
CA ALA A 624 12.54 2.55 -35.98
C ALA A 624 11.13 2.34 -36.57
N LEU A 625 11.01 1.48 -37.59
CA LEU A 625 9.74 0.90 -38.05
C LEU A 625 9.19 -0.03 -36.95
N THR A 626 8.69 0.53 -35.84
CA THR A 626 8.26 -0.23 -34.68
C THR A 626 6.80 0.05 -34.32
N LEU A 627 6.09 -1.01 -33.95
CA LEU A 627 4.75 -0.95 -33.36
C LEU A 627 4.79 -1.06 -31.83
N VAL A 628 5.99 -1.10 -31.23
CA VAL A 628 6.20 -1.21 -29.78
C VAL A 628 5.74 0.06 -29.04
N ASN A 629 5.00 -0.12 -27.94
CA ASN A 629 4.57 0.90 -26.99
C ASN A 629 3.82 2.07 -27.65
N LYS A 630 2.82 1.74 -28.47
CA LYS A 630 2.01 2.70 -29.21
C LYS A 630 0.57 2.76 -28.74
N GLY A 631 0.14 1.91 -27.80
CA GLY A 631 -1.27 1.79 -27.41
C GLY A 631 -2.15 1.21 -28.52
N ILE A 632 -1.60 0.31 -29.34
CA ILE A 632 -2.33 -0.35 -30.44
C ILE A 632 -3.16 -1.52 -29.89
N LYS A 633 -4.47 -1.40 -29.83
CA LYS A 633 -5.36 -2.45 -29.30
C LYS A 633 -5.88 -3.39 -30.38
N ASP A 634 -6.06 -2.89 -31.61
CA ASP A 634 -6.62 -3.64 -32.73
C ASP A 634 -5.63 -3.69 -33.91
N LEU A 635 -5.29 -4.91 -34.35
CA LEU A 635 -4.38 -5.17 -35.46
C LEU A 635 -5.06 -5.17 -36.84
N THR A 636 -6.37 -4.94 -36.90
CA THR A 636 -7.15 -4.89 -38.15
C THR A 636 -6.51 -3.93 -39.16
N GLY A 637 -6.32 -4.44 -40.36
CA GLY A 637 -5.58 -3.81 -41.45
C GLY A 637 -4.21 -4.44 -41.70
N LEU A 638 -3.58 -5.10 -40.70
CA LEU A 638 -2.30 -5.78 -40.90
C LEU A 638 -2.40 -7.04 -41.77
N GLU A 639 -3.59 -7.61 -41.98
CA GLU A 639 -3.80 -8.77 -42.86
C GLU A 639 -3.34 -8.49 -44.31
N TYR A 640 -3.26 -7.22 -44.71
CA TYR A 640 -2.77 -6.78 -46.02
C TYR A 640 -1.24 -6.64 -46.11
N ALA A 641 -0.51 -6.73 -44.99
CA ALA A 641 0.95 -6.70 -44.95
C ALA A 641 1.56 -8.09 -45.26
N ILE A 642 1.14 -8.71 -46.37
CA ILE A 642 1.42 -10.12 -46.72
C ILE A 642 2.91 -10.49 -46.88
N ASN A 643 3.80 -9.49 -46.99
CA ASN A 643 5.25 -9.68 -47.10
C ASN A 643 5.99 -9.51 -45.77
N LEU A 644 5.26 -9.37 -44.66
CA LEU A 644 5.81 -9.20 -43.33
C LEU A 644 6.51 -10.49 -42.86
N LYS A 645 7.77 -10.33 -42.44
CA LYS A 645 8.64 -11.40 -41.93
C LYS A 645 8.92 -11.29 -40.44
N GLU A 646 8.91 -10.07 -39.92
CA GLU A 646 9.13 -9.84 -38.49
C GLU A 646 8.06 -8.88 -37.98
N LEU A 647 7.34 -9.30 -36.93
CA LEU A 647 6.36 -8.48 -36.24
C LEU A 647 6.68 -8.48 -34.76
N SER A 648 7.05 -7.32 -34.23
CA SER A 648 7.17 -7.09 -32.80
C SER A 648 6.21 -5.98 -32.39
N VAL A 649 5.18 -6.38 -31.65
CA VAL A 649 4.24 -5.50 -30.95
C VAL A 649 4.53 -5.51 -29.44
N ARG A 650 5.73 -5.98 -29.08
CA ARG A 650 6.14 -6.24 -27.72
C ARG A 650 6.38 -4.98 -26.93
N GLU A 651 6.06 -4.99 -25.65
CA GLU A 651 6.51 -3.95 -24.74
C GLU A 651 7.99 -4.12 -24.35
N GLY A 652 8.77 -3.05 -24.54
CA GLY A 652 10.23 -3.10 -24.39
C GLY A 652 10.79 -2.62 -23.04
N ARG A 653 10.00 -1.91 -22.22
CA ARG A 653 10.39 -1.35 -20.91
C ARG A 653 9.14 -1.03 -20.08
N GLU A 654 9.25 -1.22 -18.76
CA GLU A 654 8.21 -0.98 -17.73
C GLU A 654 7.68 0.47 -17.66
N GLU A 655 8.31 1.43 -18.36
CA GLU A 655 8.04 2.87 -18.23
C GLU A 655 7.05 3.44 -19.28
N PHE A 656 6.56 2.65 -20.24
CA PHE A 656 5.74 3.13 -21.36
C PHE A 656 4.54 2.25 -21.63
N ARG A 657 3.32 2.83 -21.73
CA ARG A 657 2.07 2.13 -22.10
C ARG A 657 2.28 1.10 -23.23
N GLY A 658 2.00 -0.16 -22.92
CA GLY A 658 1.91 -1.27 -23.87
C GLY A 658 0.84 -1.07 -24.94
N ASN A 659 0.61 -2.09 -25.77
CA ASN A 659 -0.29 -1.98 -26.93
C ASN A 659 -1.76 -2.34 -26.61
N GLY A 660 -2.03 -3.30 -25.75
CA GLY A 660 -3.40 -3.70 -25.37
C GLY A 660 -4.00 -4.73 -26.33
N ILE A 661 -3.17 -5.46 -27.06
CA ILE A 661 -3.60 -6.41 -28.10
C ILE A 661 -4.15 -7.68 -27.45
N SER A 662 -5.35 -8.09 -27.83
CA SER A 662 -5.95 -9.37 -27.40
C SER A 662 -6.25 -10.32 -28.56
N ASP A 663 -6.51 -9.80 -29.76
CA ASP A 663 -6.88 -10.60 -30.94
C ASP A 663 -5.75 -10.67 -31.97
N LEU A 664 -5.32 -11.89 -32.29
CA LEU A 664 -4.32 -12.18 -33.33
C LEU A 664 -4.94 -12.56 -34.68
N THR A 665 -6.27 -12.60 -34.82
CA THR A 665 -6.97 -12.92 -36.06
C THR A 665 -6.48 -12.10 -37.26
N PRO A 666 -6.23 -10.77 -37.15
CA PRO A 666 -5.74 -9.97 -38.27
C PRO A 666 -4.38 -10.43 -38.84
N ILE A 667 -3.57 -11.17 -38.08
CA ILE A 667 -2.24 -11.64 -38.53
C ILE A 667 -2.22 -13.12 -38.94
N SER A 668 -3.35 -13.83 -38.90
CA SER A 668 -3.41 -15.28 -39.14
C SER A 668 -2.96 -15.69 -40.55
N GLY A 669 -3.05 -14.77 -41.52
CA GLY A 669 -2.66 -14.97 -42.92
C GLY A 669 -1.22 -14.62 -43.26
N LEU A 670 -0.42 -14.09 -42.31
CA LEU A 670 0.93 -13.59 -42.57
C LEU A 670 1.97 -14.71 -42.57
N THR A 671 1.81 -15.68 -43.48
CA THR A 671 2.59 -16.94 -43.51
C THR A 671 4.09 -16.77 -43.81
N GLN A 672 4.53 -15.55 -44.13
CA GLN A 672 5.95 -15.22 -44.29
C GLN A 672 6.64 -14.84 -42.97
N LEU A 673 5.91 -14.74 -41.86
CA LEU A 673 6.48 -14.43 -40.55
C LEU A 673 7.50 -15.48 -40.10
N GLU A 674 8.71 -15.00 -39.79
CA GLU A 674 9.83 -15.74 -39.21
C GLU A 674 10.07 -15.35 -37.74
N SER A 675 9.64 -14.16 -37.32
CA SER A 675 9.78 -13.66 -35.95
C SER A 675 8.49 -12.99 -35.49
N LEU A 676 7.96 -13.44 -34.35
CA LEU A 676 6.74 -12.90 -33.76
C LEU A 676 6.97 -12.61 -32.27
N GLY A 677 6.92 -11.33 -31.92
CA GLY A 677 6.94 -10.86 -30.54
C GLY A 677 5.61 -10.22 -30.19
N ILE A 678 4.76 -11.00 -29.51
CA ILE A 678 3.45 -10.57 -29.00
C ILE A 678 3.47 -10.34 -27.49
N GLY A 679 4.54 -10.75 -26.82
CA GLY A 679 4.70 -10.57 -25.39
C GLY A 679 4.95 -9.12 -24.92
N GLY A 680 4.94 -8.87 -23.61
CA GLY A 680 5.08 -7.56 -22.97
C GLY A 680 3.88 -7.24 -22.07
N ILE A 681 4.12 -6.53 -20.97
CA ILE A 681 3.07 -6.17 -20.01
C ILE A 681 2.09 -5.24 -20.75
N GLY A 682 0.80 -5.52 -20.62
CA GLY A 682 -0.24 -4.78 -21.33
C GLY A 682 -0.55 -5.27 -22.74
N ASN A 683 -0.17 -6.48 -23.15
CA ASN A 683 -0.92 -7.23 -24.18
C ASN A 683 -1.74 -8.34 -23.49
N TYR A 684 -2.97 -8.58 -23.97
CA TYR A 684 -3.93 -9.51 -23.37
C TYR A 684 -4.18 -10.73 -24.26
N VAL A 685 -3.17 -11.17 -25.01
CA VAL A 685 -3.30 -12.33 -25.90
C VAL A 685 -3.41 -13.61 -25.06
N SER A 686 -4.54 -14.31 -25.15
CA SER A 686 -4.74 -15.61 -24.48
C SER A 686 -4.88 -16.78 -25.45
N ASP A 687 -5.23 -16.54 -26.72
CA ASP A 687 -5.47 -17.56 -27.74
C ASP A 687 -4.42 -17.52 -28.86
N LEU A 688 -3.65 -18.60 -29.00
CA LEU A 688 -2.66 -18.78 -30.06
C LEU A 688 -3.20 -19.47 -31.31
N SER A 689 -4.46 -19.91 -31.32
CA SER A 689 -5.10 -20.57 -32.47
C SER A 689 -4.97 -19.78 -33.79
N PRO A 690 -5.09 -18.43 -33.81
CA PRO A 690 -4.94 -17.65 -35.04
C PRO A 690 -3.56 -17.80 -35.70
N ILE A 691 -2.50 -18.08 -34.92
CA ILE A 691 -1.13 -18.19 -35.44
C ILE A 691 -0.67 -19.63 -35.70
N ALA A 692 -1.53 -20.63 -35.49
CA ALA A 692 -1.17 -22.05 -35.60
C ALA A 692 -0.59 -22.47 -36.97
N ASN A 693 -0.93 -21.75 -38.04
CA ASN A 693 -0.46 -22.03 -39.40
C ASN A 693 0.80 -21.23 -39.80
N LEU A 694 1.39 -20.42 -38.91
CA LEU A 694 2.59 -19.64 -39.18
C LEU A 694 3.86 -20.50 -39.02
N THR A 695 3.99 -21.57 -39.80
CA THR A 695 5.03 -22.60 -39.63
C THR A 695 6.46 -22.16 -39.98
N ASN A 696 6.65 -20.91 -40.41
CA ASN A 696 7.97 -20.32 -40.68
C ASN A 696 8.58 -19.62 -39.46
N ILE A 697 7.86 -19.54 -38.34
CA ILE A 697 8.34 -18.90 -37.11
C ILE A 697 9.59 -19.62 -36.57
N LYS A 698 10.64 -18.83 -36.39
CA LYS A 698 11.94 -19.19 -35.78
C LYS A 698 12.12 -18.56 -34.40
N HIS A 699 11.48 -17.41 -34.16
CA HIS A 699 11.57 -16.69 -32.89
C HIS A 699 10.17 -16.33 -32.41
N LEU A 700 9.83 -16.78 -31.21
CA LEU A 700 8.52 -16.55 -30.60
C LEU A 700 8.69 -15.98 -29.19
N ASP A 701 8.07 -14.85 -28.92
CA ASP A 701 8.09 -14.21 -27.60
C ASP A 701 6.68 -13.99 -27.08
N LEU A 702 6.39 -14.63 -25.96
CA LEU A 702 5.07 -14.80 -25.34
C LEU A 702 4.98 -14.20 -23.92
N GLY A 703 6.06 -13.62 -23.38
CA GLY A 703 6.07 -13.07 -22.00
C GLY A 703 5.00 -11.99 -21.81
N GLY A 704 4.56 -11.67 -20.60
CA GLY A 704 3.59 -10.58 -20.40
C GLY A 704 2.15 -10.84 -20.88
N SER A 705 1.80 -12.04 -21.36
CA SER A 705 0.49 -12.36 -21.95
C SER A 705 -0.21 -13.53 -21.24
N PRO A 706 -1.54 -13.51 -21.05
CA PRO A 706 -2.30 -14.53 -20.30
C PRO A 706 -2.49 -15.85 -21.08
N ILE A 707 -1.42 -16.37 -21.68
CA ILE A 707 -1.41 -17.61 -22.46
C ILE A 707 -1.32 -18.79 -21.51
N SER A 708 -2.20 -19.77 -21.66
CA SER A 708 -2.21 -20.99 -20.83
C SER A 708 -2.06 -22.29 -21.64
N ASP A 709 -2.12 -22.21 -22.97
CA ASP A 709 -2.02 -23.37 -23.87
C ASP A 709 -1.04 -23.12 -25.02
N LEU A 710 0.01 -23.96 -25.11
CA LEU A 710 0.97 -23.96 -26.21
C LEU A 710 0.64 -25.00 -27.31
N SER A 711 -0.45 -25.76 -27.19
CA SER A 711 -0.85 -26.74 -28.21
C SER A 711 -0.97 -26.15 -29.63
N PRO A 712 -1.40 -24.89 -29.85
CA PRO A 712 -1.49 -24.32 -31.20
C PRO A 712 -0.14 -24.15 -31.90
N ILE A 713 0.98 -24.08 -31.17
CA ILE A 713 2.31 -23.89 -31.75
C ILE A 713 3.06 -25.21 -32.00
N SER A 714 2.41 -26.37 -31.86
CA SER A 714 3.03 -27.70 -32.02
C SER A 714 3.68 -27.93 -33.39
N ASN A 715 3.26 -27.20 -34.42
CA ASN A 715 3.78 -27.31 -35.79
C ASN A 715 4.92 -26.32 -36.10
N PHE A 716 5.43 -25.58 -35.11
CA PHE A 716 6.51 -24.61 -35.30
C PHE A 716 7.88 -25.32 -35.35
N THR A 717 8.04 -26.25 -36.31
CA THR A 717 9.23 -27.11 -36.41
C THR A 717 10.53 -26.36 -36.71
N GLN A 718 10.44 -25.08 -37.09
CA GLN A 718 11.58 -24.19 -37.34
C GLN A 718 11.97 -23.34 -36.12
N LEU A 719 11.31 -23.50 -34.97
CA LEU A 719 11.53 -22.66 -33.80
C LEU A 719 12.96 -22.83 -33.25
N GLU A 720 13.70 -21.71 -33.23
CA GLU A 720 15.05 -21.61 -32.69
C GLU A 720 15.06 -20.96 -31.30
N THR A 721 14.12 -20.05 -31.02
CA THR A 721 14.04 -19.32 -29.75
C THR A 721 12.60 -19.19 -29.28
N ILE A 722 12.37 -19.49 -28.01
CA ILE A 722 11.11 -19.19 -27.31
C ILE A 722 11.37 -18.47 -25.98
N SER A 723 10.54 -17.48 -25.65
CA SER A 723 10.56 -16.80 -24.35
C SER A 723 9.16 -16.60 -23.77
N PHE A 724 9.06 -16.77 -22.45
CA PHE A 724 7.90 -16.44 -21.62
C PHE A 724 8.36 -16.19 -20.17
N ASP A 725 7.54 -15.49 -19.39
CA ASP A 725 7.82 -15.08 -18.01
C ASP A 725 6.68 -15.47 -17.05
N ASP A 726 6.68 -14.95 -15.83
CA ASP A 726 5.86 -15.37 -14.69
C ASP A 726 4.45 -14.81 -14.75
N SER A 727 4.23 -13.83 -15.61
CA SER A 727 2.89 -13.33 -15.95
C SER A 727 2.12 -14.29 -16.85
N VAL A 728 2.80 -15.29 -17.45
CA VAL A 728 2.18 -16.26 -18.33
C VAL A 728 1.72 -17.47 -17.50
N PRO A 729 0.40 -17.76 -17.39
CA PRO A 729 -0.14 -18.84 -16.56
C PRO A 729 0.02 -20.23 -17.20
N LEU A 730 1.20 -20.52 -17.75
CA LEU A 730 1.53 -21.80 -18.36
C LEU A 730 1.85 -22.85 -17.28
N THR A 731 1.26 -24.03 -17.40
CA THR A 731 1.56 -25.18 -16.54
C THR A 731 2.18 -26.36 -17.28
N ASP A 732 2.09 -26.38 -18.61
CA ASP A 732 2.57 -27.47 -19.47
C ASP A 732 3.47 -26.93 -20.60
N ILE A 733 4.68 -27.48 -20.70
CA ILE A 733 5.68 -27.18 -21.75
C ILE A 733 6.04 -28.42 -22.57
N SER A 734 5.20 -29.46 -22.54
CA SER A 734 5.43 -30.73 -23.24
C SER A 734 5.70 -30.56 -24.74
N VAL A 735 5.08 -29.55 -25.36
CA VAL A 735 5.31 -29.17 -26.77
C VAL A 735 6.78 -28.85 -27.11
N LEU A 736 7.58 -28.41 -26.14
CA LEU A 736 8.99 -28.06 -26.37
C LEU A 736 9.87 -29.29 -26.62
N ALA A 737 9.45 -30.47 -26.16
CA ALA A 737 10.23 -31.71 -26.25
C ALA A 737 10.54 -32.11 -27.71
N ASP A 738 9.65 -31.77 -28.63
CA ASP A 738 9.76 -32.11 -30.06
C ASP A 738 10.40 -30.99 -30.91
N MET A 739 10.77 -29.86 -30.30
CA MET A 739 11.34 -28.71 -31.02
C MET A 739 12.86 -28.85 -31.18
N GLU A 740 13.28 -29.79 -32.03
CA GLU A 740 14.70 -30.17 -32.23
C GLU A 740 15.63 -29.01 -32.64
N ASN A 741 15.08 -27.95 -33.24
CA ASN A 741 15.83 -26.77 -33.67
C ASN A 741 16.02 -25.71 -32.58
N LEU A 742 15.47 -25.89 -31.38
CA LEU A 742 15.63 -24.93 -30.29
C LEU A 742 17.10 -24.74 -29.92
N ARG A 743 17.50 -23.47 -29.89
CA ARG A 743 18.85 -22.98 -29.54
C ARG A 743 18.82 -22.16 -28.27
N ALA A 744 17.69 -21.51 -27.97
CA ALA A 744 17.51 -20.74 -26.75
C ALA A 744 16.09 -20.88 -26.18
N VAL A 745 16.02 -21.09 -24.87
CA VAL A 745 14.77 -21.11 -24.10
C VAL A 745 14.95 -20.15 -22.93
N PHE A 746 14.04 -19.18 -22.80
CA PHE A 746 14.01 -18.23 -21.70
C PHE A 746 12.70 -18.35 -20.93
N MET A 747 12.78 -18.83 -19.69
CA MET A 747 11.64 -18.97 -18.80
C MET A 747 11.97 -18.28 -17.48
N TRP A 748 11.12 -17.35 -17.07
CA TRP A 748 11.26 -16.66 -15.79
C TRP A 748 10.00 -16.87 -14.96
N GLY A 749 10.05 -17.66 -13.90
CA GLY A 749 8.98 -17.73 -12.89
C GLY A 749 7.56 -18.27 -13.18
N PRO A 750 7.22 -18.94 -14.30
CA PRO A 750 5.94 -19.66 -14.40
C PRO A 750 5.83 -20.90 -13.48
N ARG A 751 6.86 -21.19 -12.65
CA ARG A 751 6.89 -22.24 -11.61
C ARG A 751 6.56 -23.65 -12.12
N PHE A 752 7.16 -24.07 -13.24
CA PHE A 752 6.97 -25.44 -13.74
C PHE A 752 7.54 -26.47 -12.77
N LYS A 753 6.74 -27.50 -12.47
CA LYS A 753 7.18 -28.64 -11.67
C LYS A 753 7.89 -29.72 -12.50
N ASP A 754 7.53 -29.86 -13.77
CA ASP A 754 8.10 -30.86 -14.68
C ASP A 754 9.01 -30.19 -15.73
N MET A 755 10.31 -30.45 -15.62
CA MET A 755 11.33 -29.97 -16.55
C MET A 755 11.79 -31.04 -17.55
N SER A 756 11.16 -32.22 -17.55
CA SER A 756 11.51 -33.32 -18.47
C SER A 756 11.45 -32.95 -19.95
N PRO A 757 10.58 -32.02 -20.43
CA PRO A 757 10.58 -31.59 -21.84
C PRO A 757 11.88 -30.92 -22.29
N LEU A 758 12.70 -30.42 -21.36
CA LEU A 758 13.95 -29.68 -21.67
C LEU A 758 15.18 -30.59 -21.75
N VAL A 759 15.06 -31.84 -21.32
CA VAL A 759 16.19 -32.78 -21.17
C VAL A 759 16.78 -33.18 -22.51
N ASN A 760 15.96 -33.25 -23.58
CA ASN A 760 16.35 -33.78 -24.89
C ASN A 760 16.37 -32.72 -25.98
N LEU A 761 17.02 -31.57 -25.74
CA LEU A 761 17.18 -30.50 -26.73
C LEU A 761 18.62 -30.50 -27.32
N PRO A 762 18.89 -31.22 -28.44
CA PRO A 762 20.26 -31.47 -28.90
C PRO A 762 20.99 -30.23 -29.43
N ASN A 763 20.25 -29.17 -29.77
CA ASN A 763 20.76 -27.94 -30.32
C ASN A 763 20.77 -26.76 -29.35
N ILE A 764 20.34 -26.96 -28.09
CA ILE A 764 20.24 -25.88 -27.12
C ILE A 764 21.62 -25.33 -26.77
N VAL A 765 21.74 -24.00 -26.78
CA VAL A 765 22.96 -23.25 -26.47
C VAL A 765 22.78 -22.38 -25.23
N THR A 766 21.56 -21.88 -25.00
CA THR A 766 21.22 -21.00 -23.87
C THR A 766 19.92 -21.45 -23.22
N MET A 767 19.95 -21.64 -21.90
CA MET A 767 18.78 -22.00 -21.11
C MET A 767 18.69 -21.07 -19.90
N SER A 768 17.53 -20.44 -19.72
CA SER A 768 17.21 -19.64 -18.53
C SER A 768 16.00 -20.23 -17.85
N LEU A 769 16.16 -20.57 -16.57
CA LEU A 769 15.21 -21.21 -15.67
C LEU A 769 15.00 -20.38 -14.39
N CYS A 770 15.24 -19.07 -14.44
CA CYS A 770 15.23 -18.20 -13.26
C CYS A 770 13.84 -18.14 -12.61
N GLY A 771 13.77 -18.05 -11.28
CA GLY A 771 12.52 -17.77 -10.55
C GLY A 771 11.48 -18.90 -10.51
N ASN A 772 11.83 -20.13 -10.86
CA ASN A 772 10.88 -21.24 -11.07
C ASN A 772 10.67 -22.15 -9.84
N ASP A 773 11.09 -21.73 -8.64
CA ASP A 773 11.06 -22.56 -7.41
C ASP A 773 11.77 -23.93 -7.56
N ILE A 774 12.75 -24.04 -8.45
CA ILE A 774 13.45 -25.29 -8.74
C ILE A 774 14.33 -25.69 -7.55
N SER A 775 14.16 -26.89 -7.02
CA SER A 775 15.08 -27.48 -6.03
C SER A 775 16.13 -28.41 -6.66
N GLU A 776 15.81 -29.01 -7.81
CA GLU A 776 16.68 -29.95 -8.52
C GLU A 776 16.81 -29.55 -10.00
N ILE A 777 18.05 -29.34 -10.46
CA ILE A 777 18.31 -29.06 -11.87
C ILE A 777 18.12 -30.36 -12.67
N PRO A 778 17.30 -30.38 -13.74
CA PRO A 778 17.14 -31.57 -14.57
C PRO A 778 18.47 -31.98 -15.20
N SER A 779 18.65 -33.27 -15.48
CA SER A 779 19.88 -33.74 -16.12
C SER A 779 19.98 -33.20 -17.56
N LEU A 780 20.90 -32.25 -17.80
CA LEU A 780 21.12 -31.64 -19.12
C LEU A 780 22.23 -32.34 -19.94
N LYS A 781 22.54 -33.61 -19.64
CA LYS A 781 23.63 -34.36 -20.30
C LYS A 781 23.43 -34.51 -21.82
N ASN A 782 22.18 -34.49 -22.28
CA ASN A 782 21.83 -34.57 -23.70
C ASN A 782 21.78 -33.20 -24.42
N ALA A 783 22.30 -32.15 -23.78
CA ALA A 783 22.46 -30.81 -24.34
C ALA A 783 23.95 -30.48 -24.62
N PRO A 784 24.63 -31.19 -25.55
CA PRO A 784 26.08 -31.11 -25.72
C PRO A 784 26.59 -29.74 -26.18
N LYS A 785 25.70 -28.88 -26.69
CA LYS A 785 26.00 -27.52 -27.17
C LYS A 785 25.70 -26.43 -26.14
N LEU A 786 25.22 -26.78 -24.94
CA LEU A 786 24.85 -25.82 -23.92
C LEU A 786 26.08 -25.05 -23.45
N LYS A 787 26.01 -23.72 -23.55
CA LYS A 787 27.09 -22.79 -23.18
C LYS A 787 26.69 -21.81 -22.10
N LYS A 788 25.39 -21.55 -21.94
CA LYS A 788 24.86 -20.57 -20.99
C LYS A 788 23.70 -21.16 -20.23
N LEU A 789 23.81 -21.22 -18.91
CA LEU A 789 22.79 -21.72 -18.01
C LEU A 789 22.52 -20.66 -16.94
N TYR A 790 21.25 -20.25 -16.81
CA TYR A 790 20.80 -19.29 -15.81
C TYR A 790 19.73 -19.93 -14.93
N VAL A 791 19.97 -20.00 -13.62
CA VAL A 791 19.10 -20.66 -12.62
C VAL A 791 18.94 -19.77 -11.38
N PHE A 792 19.05 -18.45 -11.55
CA PHE A 792 18.96 -17.48 -10.46
C PHE A 792 17.58 -17.48 -9.78
N GLY A 793 17.54 -17.28 -8.47
CA GLY A 793 16.29 -17.10 -7.71
C GLY A 793 15.47 -18.39 -7.64
N ASN A 794 16.12 -19.49 -7.28
CA ASN A 794 15.50 -20.81 -7.12
C ASN A 794 15.88 -21.38 -5.73
N ASN A 795 15.57 -22.65 -5.48
CA ASN A 795 15.83 -23.34 -4.21
C ASN A 795 16.88 -24.46 -4.37
N VAL A 796 17.80 -24.34 -5.33
CA VAL A 796 18.79 -25.38 -5.65
C VAL A 796 19.84 -25.46 -4.54
N SER A 797 20.11 -26.66 -4.02
CA SER A 797 21.19 -26.92 -3.07
C SER A 797 22.27 -27.86 -3.59
N ASP A 798 21.91 -28.77 -4.51
CA ASP A 798 22.84 -29.73 -5.13
C ASP A 798 23.15 -29.32 -6.58
N VAL A 799 24.43 -29.09 -6.86
CA VAL A 799 24.96 -28.76 -8.19
C VAL A 799 25.83 -29.86 -8.79
N SER A 800 25.87 -31.05 -8.18
CA SER A 800 26.62 -32.21 -8.68
C SER A 800 26.29 -32.57 -10.12
N ILE A 801 25.03 -32.40 -10.53
CA ILE A 801 24.56 -32.66 -11.89
C ILE A 801 25.21 -31.75 -12.95
N LEU A 802 25.81 -30.63 -12.55
CA LEU A 802 26.48 -29.69 -13.45
C LEU A 802 27.92 -30.10 -13.78
N GLU A 803 28.54 -31.02 -13.02
CA GLU A 803 29.96 -31.42 -13.17
C GLU A 803 30.30 -31.83 -14.61
N ASP A 804 29.38 -32.52 -15.28
CA ASP A 804 29.56 -33.02 -16.65
C ASP A 804 29.35 -31.95 -17.75
N LEU A 805 28.83 -30.76 -17.42
CA LEU A 805 28.53 -29.69 -18.38
C LEU A 805 29.75 -28.84 -18.73
N THR A 806 30.86 -29.50 -19.06
CA THR A 806 32.19 -28.91 -19.28
C THR A 806 32.27 -27.90 -20.43
N ASN A 807 31.26 -27.80 -21.30
CA ASN A 807 31.17 -26.79 -22.37
C ASN A 807 30.57 -25.45 -21.93
N LEU A 808 30.11 -25.33 -20.67
CA LEU A 808 29.56 -24.10 -20.14
C LEU A 808 30.59 -22.96 -20.17
N GLU A 809 30.18 -21.81 -20.70
CA GLU A 809 30.93 -20.56 -20.73
C GLU A 809 30.34 -19.53 -19.75
N ARG A 810 29.05 -19.63 -19.42
CA ARG A 810 28.37 -18.75 -18.46
C ARG A 810 27.40 -19.54 -17.58
N LEU A 811 27.49 -19.35 -16.26
CA LEU A 811 26.64 -20.00 -15.28
C LEU A 811 26.16 -18.98 -14.24
N ASN A 812 24.85 -18.83 -14.08
CA ASN A 812 24.26 -18.02 -13.01
C ASN A 812 23.49 -18.93 -12.04
N LEU A 813 23.94 -18.98 -10.80
CA LEU A 813 23.37 -19.74 -9.68
C LEU A 813 23.04 -18.83 -8.49
N ARG A 814 23.01 -17.50 -8.69
CA ARG A 814 22.75 -16.54 -7.63
C ARG A 814 21.40 -16.79 -6.94
N ASN A 815 21.29 -16.45 -5.65
CA ASN A 815 20.08 -16.59 -4.82
C ASN A 815 19.51 -18.02 -4.90
N ASN A 816 20.26 -18.96 -4.35
CA ASN A 816 19.91 -20.38 -4.20
C ASN A 816 20.40 -20.85 -2.80
N ASN A 817 20.33 -22.15 -2.51
CA ASN A 817 20.70 -22.75 -1.23
C ASN A 817 21.97 -23.62 -1.33
N ILE A 818 22.92 -23.24 -2.20
CA ILE A 818 24.13 -24.02 -2.46
C ILE A 818 25.15 -23.84 -1.34
N THR A 819 25.64 -24.95 -0.77
CA THR A 819 26.71 -24.95 0.24
C THR A 819 28.01 -25.59 -0.27
N ASP A 820 27.90 -26.61 -1.12
CA ASP A 820 29.03 -27.31 -1.75
C ASP A 820 29.17 -26.90 -3.21
N ILE A 821 30.34 -26.36 -3.57
CA ILE A 821 30.69 -25.89 -4.90
C ILE A 821 31.80 -26.72 -5.56
N ALA A 822 32.28 -27.78 -4.91
CA ALA A 822 33.30 -28.66 -5.46
C ALA A 822 32.95 -29.21 -6.86
N PRO A 823 31.68 -29.56 -7.17
CA PRO A 823 31.31 -30.02 -8.52
C PRO A 823 31.56 -29.00 -9.65
N LEU A 824 31.67 -27.71 -9.33
CA LEU A 824 31.88 -26.66 -10.32
C LEU A 824 33.35 -26.49 -10.72
N ALA A 825 34.29 -27.04 -9.95
CA ALA A 825 35.73 -26.86 -10.16
C ALA A 825 36.23 -27.39 -11.52
N GLY A 826 35.56 -28.41 -12.07
CA GLY A 826 35.88 -29.03 -13.37
C GLY A 826 35.43 -28.22 -14.58
N LEU A 827 34.63 -27.16 -14.41
CA LEU A 827 34.03 -26.37 -15.48
C LEU A 827 35.00 -25.33 -16.09
N THR A 828 36.17 -25.81 -16.51
CA THR A 828 37.32 -24.99 -16.94
C THR A 828 37.10 -24.08 -18.16
N ASN A 829 36.00 -24.27 -18.92
CA ASN A 829 35.62 -23.37 -20.03
C ASN A 829 34.77 -22.18 -19.58
N LEU A 830 34.39 -22.10 -18.30
CA LEU A 830 33.64 -20.97 -17.77
C LEU A 830 34.43 -19.67 -17.94
N LYS A 831 33.71 -18.65 -18.39
CA LYS A 831 34.19 -17.26 -18.48
C LYS A 831 33.53 -16.40 -17.42
N TRP A 832 32.33 -16.78 -16.98
CA TRP A 832 31.58 -16.08 -15.95
C TRP A 832 30.73 -17.05 -15.11
N LEU A 833 30.81 -16.91 -13.79
CA LEU A 833 30.08 -17.68 -12.79
C LEU A 833 29.53 -16.70 -11.74
N ASP A 834 28.25 -16.79 -11.40
CA ASP A 834 27.66 -16.01 -10.30
C ASP A 834 27.01 -16.94 -9.28
N LEU A 835 27.51 -16.87 -8.05
CA LEU A 835 27.10 -17.64 -6.87
C LEU A 835 26.59 -16.73 -5.75
N THR A 836 26.40 -15.43 -6.01
CA THR A 836 25.98 -14.45 -5.00
C THR A 836 24.71 -14.91 -4.27
N GLY A 837 24.56 -14.64 -2.97
CA GLY A 837 23.34 -15.01 -2.25
C GLY A 837 23.13 -16.52 -2.06
N ASN A 838 24.21 -17.30 -1.98
CA ASN A 838 24.21 -18.69 -1.54
C ASN A 838 24.94 -18.85 -0.20
N PRO A 839 24.57 -19.82 0.66
CA PRO A 839 25.20 -20.09 1.96
C PRO A 839 26.57 -20.82 1.86
N ILE A 840 27.45 -20.37 0.97
CA ILE A 840 28.77 -20.98 0.71
C ILE A 840 29.76 -20.56 1.80
N ARG A 841 30.42 -21.54 2.41
CA ARG A 841 31.47 -21.31 3.43
C ARG A 841 32.87 -21.66 2.95
N ASP A 842 33.01 -22.65 2.07
CA ASP A 842 34.29 -23.08 1.52
C ASP A 842 34.40 -22.69 0.04
N TRP A 843 35.27 -21.71 -0.24
CA TRP A 843 35.54 -21.22 -1.59
C TRP A 843 36.76 -21.87 -2.24
N THR A 844 37.50 -22.70 -1.50
CA THR A 844 38.75 -23.32 -1.96
C THR A 844 38.61 -24.12 -3.25
N PRO A 845 37.48 -24.82 -3.54
CA PRO A 845 37.37 -25.59 -4.78
C PRO A 845 37.46 -24.74 -6.06
N LEU A 846 37.16 -23.44 -5.98
CA LEU A 846 37.13 -22.56 -7.15
C LEU A 846 38.42 -21.75 -7.35
N TYR A 847 39.44 -21.91 -6.51
CA TYR A 847 40.68 -21.13 -6.60
C TYR A 847 41.43 -21.30 -7.93
N GLU A 848 41.49 -22.51 -8.47
CA GLU A 848 42.11 -22.71 -9.79
C GLU A 848 41.22 -22.19 -10.93
N LEU A 849 39.89 -22.33 -10.78
CA LEU A 849 38.91 -21.87 -11.76
C LEU A 849 38.92 -20.34 -11.89
N SER A 850 39.10 -19.63 -10.78
CA SER A 850 39.05 -18.17 -10.70
C SER A 850 40.17 -17.46 -11.47
N LYS A 851 41.28 -18.16 -11.75
CA LYS A 851 42.40 -17.62 -12.55
C LYS A 851 41.98 -17.20 -13.96
N ASN A 852 40.99 -17.89 -14.55
CA ASN A 852 40.52 -17.64 -15.92
C ASN A 852 39.01 -17.32 -16.00
N THR A 853 38.28 -17.44 -14.90
CA THR A 853 36.83 -17.24 -14.83
C THR A 853 36.52 -15.98 -14.04
N LYS A 854 35.57 -15.15 -14.51
CA LYS A 854 35.00 -14.10 -13.66
C LYS A 854 33.99 -14.74 -12.71
N ILE A 855 34.30 -14.80 -11.42
CA ILE A 855 33.42 -15.38 -10.40
C ILE A 855 32.83 -14.24 -9.55
N GLU A 856 31.52 -14.27 -9.32
CA GLU A 856 30.78 -13.41 -8.39
C GLU A 856 30.29 -14.28 -7.20
N PRO A 857 30.32 -13.79 -5.95
CA PRO A 857 30.68 -12.43 -5.56
C PRO A 857 32.19 -12.17 -5.71
N ASN A 858 32.55 -10.92 -5.99
CA ASN A 858 33.91 -10.42 -5.96
C ASN A 858 34.08 -9.42 -4.79
N GLY A 859 35.27 -9.36 -4.19
CA GLY A 859 35.55 -8.44 -3.08
C GLY A 859 36.37 -9.09 -1.98
N PHE A 860 35.95 -8.91 -0.73
CA PHE A 860 36.56 -9.60 0.41
C PHE A 860 35.51 -10.34 1.24
N ALA A 861 35.96 -11.36 1.96
CA ALA A 861 35.15 -12.18 2.84
C ALA A 861 35.82 -12.31 4.21
N PHE A 862 35.03 -12.54 5.24
CA PHE A 862 35.52 -12.91 6.56
C PHE A 862 35.57 -14.42 6.70
N SER A 863 36.67 -14.94 7.20
CA SER A 863 36.81 -16.36 7.56
C SER A 863 37.41 -16.52 8.94
N ALA A 864 37.26 -17.69 9.54
CA ALA A 864 37.91 -18.05 10.79
C ALA A 864 38.23 -19.55 10.79
N GLU A 865 39.24 -19.95 11.55
CA GLU A 865 39.64 -21.36 11.69
C GLU A 865 38.52 -22.24 12.26
N ALA A 866 37.65 -21.66 13.09
CA ALA A 866 36.46 -22.29 13.64
C ALA A 866 35.39 -21.23 13.93
N THR A 867 34.12 -21.61 13.79
CA THR A 867 32.97 -20.78 14.19
C THR A 867 32.51 -21.02 15.63
N LEU A 868 33.14 -21.99 16.33
CA LEU A 868 32.91 -22.30 17.74
C LEU A 868 34.25 -22.26 18.49
N VAL A 869 34.32 -21.47 19.56
CA VAL A 869 35.57 -21.15 20.27
C VAL A 869 35.38 -21.31 21.79
N ALA A 870 36.33 -21.96 22.48
CA ALA A 870 36.30 -22.04 23.94
C ALA A 870 36.62 -20.69 24.61
N LEU A 871 36.01 -20.44 25.76
CA LEU A 871 36.38 -19.37 26.67
C LEU A 871 37.88 -19.44 27.01
N ASP A 872 38.52 -18.28 27.14
CA ASP A 872 39.97 -18.12 27.39
C ASP A 872 40.92 -18.68 26.31
N SER A 873 40.39 -19.24 25.22
CA SER A 873 41.19 -19.66 24.07
C SER A 873 41.41 -18.52 23.07
N THR A 874 42.32 -18.75 22.11
CA THR A 874 42.58 -17.81 21.01
C THR A 874 42.19 -18.42 19.68
N PHE A 875 41.67 -17.61 18.77
CA PHE A 875 41.35 -18.02 17.40
C PHE A 875 41.80 -16.95 16.39
N THR A 876 41.97 -17.36 15.14
CA THR A 876 42.35 -16.48 14.04
C THR A 876 41.11 -16.12 13.23
N PHE A 877 40.88 -14.82 13.07
CA PHE A 877 39.93 -14.22 12.14
C PHE A 877 40.70 -13.70 10.93
N ASN A 878 40.26 -14.02 9.72
CA ASN A 878 40.89 -13.55 8.49
C ASN A 878 39.95 -12.66 7.69
N ILE A 879 40.56 -11.69 7.01
CA ILE A 879 39.97 -11.01 5.87
C ILE A 879 40.64 -11.58 4.63
N ASP A 880 39.86 -12.21 3.76
CA ASP A 880 40.32 -12.84 2.54
C ASP A 880 39.83 -12.06 1.32
N ALA A 881 40.71 -11.83 0.34
CA ALA A 881 40.31 -11.44 -1.00
C ALA A 881 39.60 -12.62 -1.67
N LEU A 882 38.44 -12.34 -2.24
CA LEU A 882 37.61 -13.32 -2.93
C LEU A 882 37.45 -12.91 -4.40
N PHE A 883 38.15 -13.61 -5.28
CA PHE A 883 38.09 -13.48 -6.74
C PHE A 883 38.31 -12.05 -7.25
N VAL A 884 39.16 -11.29 -6.57
CA VAL A 884 39.48 -9.89 -6.90
C VAL A 884 40.22 -9.80 -8.23
N ARG A 885 40.05 -8.66 -8.89
CA ARG A 885 40.78 -8.31 -10.11
C ARG A 885 41.54 -7.01 -9.91
N ASP A 886 42.79 -7.02 -10.33
CA ASP A 886 43.70 -5.89 -10.31
C ASP A 886 43.90 -5.26 -8.92
N LEU A 887 43.79 -6.05 -7.84
CA LEU A 887 43.91 -5.53 -6.47
C LEU A 887 45.35 -5.08 -6.18
N THR A 888 45.53 -3.80 -5.90
CA THR A 888 46.85 -3.22 -5.58
C THR A 888 46.98 -2.88 -4.10
N GLY A 889 45.88 -2.60 -3.41
CA GLY A 889 45.87 -2.33 -1.98
C GLY A 889 44.49 -2.35 -1.35
N TRP A 890 44.46 -2.30 -0.02
CA TRP A 890 43.25 -2.24 0.77
C TRP A 890 43.46 -1.39 2.03
N GLN A 891 42.38 -0.85 2.57
CA GLN A 891 42.31 -0.23 3.89
C GLN A 891 41.07 -0.76 4.61
N CYS A 892 41.14 -0.95 5.93
CA CYS A 892 40.02 -1.51 6.69
C CYS A 892 40.06 -1.07 8.16
N GLY A 893 38.88 -0.73 8.68
CA GLY A 893 38.61 -0.62 10.12
C GLY A 893 37.74 -1.79 10.59
N ILE A 894 38.02 -2.31 11.77
CA ILE A 894 37.34 -3.51 12.30
C ILE A 894 36.72 -3.18 13.65
N SER A 895 35.45 -3.51 13.81
CA SER A 895 34.75 -3.45 15.10
C SER A 895 34.43 -4.85 15.61
N PHE A 896 34.57 -5.04 16.91
CA PHE A 896 34.25 -6.28 17.62
C PHE A 896 33.64 -5.94 18.99
N ASP A 897 32.92 -6.87 19.62
CA ASP A 897 32.37 -6.64 20.96
C ASP A 897 33.48 -6.72 22.03
N PRO A 898 33.88 -5.61 22.68
CA PRO A 898 34.96 -5.61 23.66
C PRO A 898 34.59 -6.33 24.97
N ASN A 899 33.31 -6.65 25.19
CA ASN A 899 32.86 -7.47 26.30
C ASN A 899 33.13 -8.96 26.06
N LEU A 900 33.13 -9.39 24.80
CA LEU A 900 33.26 -10.80 24.40
C LEU A 900 34.68 -11.14 23.96
N LEU A 901 35.41 -10.21 23.33
CA LEU A 901 36.73 -10.45 22.74
C LEU A 901 37.80 -9.45 23.18
N GLU A 902 39.06 -9.87 23.10
CA GLU A 902 40.27 -9.04 23.16
C GLU A 902 41.10 -9.29 21.90
N ALA A 903 41.39 -8.28 21.10
CA ALA A 903 42.35 -8.39 20.00
C ALA A 903 43.78 -8.41 20.56
N ILE A 904 44.57 -9.39 20.12
CA ILE A 904 45.92 -9.67 20.65
C ILE A 904 47.02 -9.30 19.65
N GLU A 905 46.81 -9.62 18.38
CA GLU A 905 47.84 -9.57 17.35
C GLU A 905 47.19 -9.36 15.98
N VAL A 906 47.84 -8.55 15.13
CA VAL A 906 47.45 -8.32 13.74
C VAL A 906 48.60 -8.73 12.81
N ILE A 907 48.31 -9.64 11.88
CA ILE A 907 49.29 -10.29 11.00
C ILE A 907 48.98 -9.95 9.54
N GLU A 908 50.00 -9.54 8.79
CA GLU A 908 49.93 -9.33 7.35
C GLU A 908 49.58 -10.64 6.62
N GLY A 909 48.57 -10.58 5.75
CA GLY A 909 48.21 -11.69 4.86
C GLY A 909 49.19 -11.86 3.69
N ASP A 910 49.22 -13.06 3.12
CA ASP A 910 50.19 -13.44 2.09
C ASP A 910 49.73 -13.14 0.65
N PHE A 911 48.46 -12.78 0.43
CA PHE A 911 47.92 -12.65 -0.93
C PHE A 911 48.67 -11.61 -1.76
N LEU A 912 48.77 -10.36 -1.27
CA LEU A 912 49.44 -9.27 -1.98
C LEU A 912 50.97 -9.39 -2.00
N SER A 913 51.56 -10.34 -1.26
CA SER A 913 52.99 -10.63 -1.26
C SER A 913 53.34 -11.95 -1.96
N SER A 914 52.33 -12.66 -2.49
CA SER A 914 52.43 -14.04 -3.03
C SER A 914 53.37 -14.21 -4.24
N ASP A 915 53.64 -13.14 -5.00
CA ASP A 915 54.55 -13.12 -6.14
C ASP A 915 55.93 -12.49 -5.83
N ALA A 916 56.28 -12.39 -4.54
CA ALA A 916 57.51 -11.83 -4.00
C ALA A 916 57.72 -10.31 -4.24
N THR A 917 56.66 -9.59 -4.57
CA THR A 917 56.62 -8.11 -4.59
C THR A 917 56.69 -7.53 -3.17
N GLN A 918 57.35 -6.38 -3.02
CA GLN A 918 57.39 -5.65 -1.74
C GLN A 918 56.04 -4.98 -1.45
N THR A 919 55.49 -5.20 -0.26
CA THR A 919 54.30 -4.55 0.28
C THR A 919 54.68 -3.46 1.29
N PHE A 920 53.83 -2.44 1.43
CA PHE A 920 53.79 -1.55 2.59
C PHE A 920 52.57 -1.94 3.41
N PHE A 921 52.79 -2.55 4.57
CA PHE A 921 51.76 -2.84 5.56
C PHE A 921 51.80 -1.80 6.68
N THR A 922 50.67 -1.52 7.33
CA THR A 922 50.56 -0.55 8.43
C THR A 922 51.71 -0.69 9.44
N GLU A 923 52.41 0.42 9.70
CA GLU A 923 53.47 0.47 10.70
C GLU A 923 52.88 0.33 12.12
N ASN A 924 53.46 -0.57 12.93
CA ASN A 924 53.05 -0.88 14.31
C ASN A 924 51.54 -1.17 14.44
N PRO A 925 51.01 -2.23 13.83
CA PRO A 925 49.57 -2.50 13.80
C PRO A 925 48.99 -2.71 15.20
N GLU A 926 49.79 -3.15 16.17
CA GLU A 926 49.38 -3.30 17.58
C GLU A 926 49.00 -1.96 18.26
N GLU A 927 49.56 -0.82 17.82
CA GLU A 927 49.16 0.51 18.33
C GLU A 927 47.80 0.97 17.81
N ARG A 928 47.19 0.21 16.88
CA ARG A 928 45.87 0.49 16.31
C ARG A 928 44.75 -0.24 17.03
N ILE A 929 45.06 -1.12 17.99
CA ILE A 929 44.08 -1.88 18.74
C ILE A 929 43.56 -1.03 19.91
N ASP A 930 42.26 -0.73 19.88
CA ASP A 930 41.50 -0.16 20.99
C ASP A 930 40.54 -1.21 21.56
N ASN A 931 41.06 -2.01 22.50
CA ASN A 931 40.29 -3.04 23.20
C ASN A 931 39.23 -2.47 24.16
N GLU A 932 39.28 -1.17 24.52
CA GLU A 932 38.27 -0.56 25.40
C GLU A 932 36.99 -0.26 24.60
N ASN A 933 37.13 0.24 23.38
CA ASN A 933 36.01 0.56 22.50
C ASN A 933 35.68 -0.53 21.47
N GLY A 934 36.48 -1.60 21.39
CA GLY A 934 36.26 -2.71 20.47
C GLY A 934 36.54 -2.33 19.02
N LEU A 935 37.64 -1.62 18.78
CA LEU A 935 38.01 -1.08 17.46
C LEU A 935 39.45 -1.41 17.11
N ILE A 936 39.70 -1.65 15.82
CA ILE A 936 41.04 -1.67 15.21
C ILE A 936 40.99 -0.75 14.00
N THR A 937 41.75 0.35 14.01
CA THR A 937 41.64 1.42 12.99
C THR A 937 42.87 1.50 12.09
N ASP A 938 42.75 2.17 10.94
CA ASP A 938 43.88 2.50 10.06
C ASP A 938 44.75 1.30 9.64
N LEU A 939 44.14 0.11 9.49
CA LEU A 939 44.82 -1.04 8.87
C LEU A 939 44.81 -0.85 7.36
N SER A 940 45.97 -1.03 6.73
CA SER A 940 46.13 -0.85 5.30
C SER A 940 47.30 -1.65 4.77
N MET A 941 47.21 -2.00 3.49
CA MET A 941 48.30 -2.60 2.74
C MET A 941 48.32 -2.08 1.31
N LEU A 942 49.51 -1.85 0.76
CA LEU A 942 49.71 -1.45 -0.63
C LEU A 942 50.90 -2.18 -1.24
N ARG A 943 50.76 -2.65 -2.48
CA ARG A 943 51.90 -3.12 -3.28
C ARG A 943 52.75 -1.94 -3.73
N THR A 944 54.04 -1.95 -3.39
CA THR A 944 54.94 -0.80 -3.61
C THR A 944 55.32 -0.57 -5.09
N ASP A 945 55.10 -1.56 -5.95
CA ASP A 945 55.36 -1.49 -7.39
C ASP A 945 54.15 -1.01 -8.21
N GLY A 946 52.99 -0.82 -7.57
CA GLY A 946 51.74 -0.38 -8.20
C GLY A 946 51.07 -1.42 -9.10
N THR A 947 51.51 -2.68 -9.08
CA THR A 947 50.89 -3.75 -9.87
C THR A 947 49.67 -4.32 -9.16
N GLY A 948 48.58 -4.56 -9.88
CA GLY A 948 47.41 -5.24 -9.36
C GLY A 948 47.50 -6.76 -9.47
N LEU A 949 46.94 -7.46 -8.48
CA LEU A 949 46.91 -8.92 -8.42
C LEU A 949 45.48 -9.45 -8.62
N ASN A 950 45.36 -10.54 -9.39
CA ASN A 950 44.10 -11.25 -9.60
C ASN A 950 44.08 -12.54 -8.78
N GLY A 951 42.95 -12.89 -8.16
CA GLY A 951 42.77 -14.19 -7.49
C GLY A 951 42.06 -14.09 -6.15
N SER A 952 42.33 -15.06 -5.29
CA SER A 952 41.81 -15.11 -3.91
C SER A 952 42.95 -15.46 -2.95
N GLY A 953 42.86 -15.01 -1.70
CA GLY A 953 43.83 -15.31 -0.65
C GLY A 953 43.72 -14.36 0.54
N THR A 954 44.48 -14.62 1.59
CA THR A 954 44.38 -13.87 2.85
C THR A 954 45.01 -12.49 2.73
N LEU A 955 44.25 -11.45 3.07
CA LEU A 955 44.70 -10.05 3.13
C LEU A 955 45.22 -9.68 4.51
N LEU A 956 44.56 -10.16 5.56
CA LEU A 956 44.84 -9.83 6.95
C LEU A 956 44.40 -10.99 7.86
N SER A 957 45.18 -11.27 8.89
CA SER A 957 44.78 -12.19 9.98
C SER A 957 44.85 -11.47 11.33
N ILE A 958 43.87 -11.70 12.19
CA ILE A 958 43.78 -11.09 13.52
C ILE A 958 43.54 -12.18 14.54
N LYS A 959 44.35 -12.17 15.59
CA LYS A 959 44.22 -13.12 16.69
C LYS A 959 43.40 -12.50 17.80
N PHE A 960 42.27 -13.13 18.11
CA PHE A 960 41.41 -12.74 19.21
C PHE A 960 41.52 -13.72 20.38
N LYS A 961 41.35 -13.22 21.60
CA LYS A 961 41.11 -14.01 22.82
C LYS A 961 39.65 -13.91 23.22
N ALA A 962 39.03 -15.06 23.49
CA ALA A 962 37.67 -15.12 24.01
C ALA A 962 37.64 -14.75 25.51
N LYS A 963 36.89 -13.70 25.87
CA LYS A 963 36.77 -13.19 27.25
C LYS A 963 35.51 -13.64 27.97
N LYS A 964 34.43 -13.90 27.22
CA LYS A 964 33.11 -14.23 27.78
C LYS A 964 32.28 -15.04 26.78
N VAL A 965 31.45 -15.94 27.30
CA VAL A 965 30.46 -16.71 26.53
C VAL A 965 29.45 -15.77 25.86
N GLY A 966 29.15 -16.04 24.60
CA GLY A 966 28.24 -15.23 23.79
C GLY A 966 28.47 -15.44 22.30
N LYS A 967 27.61 -14.83 21.48
CA LYS A 967 27.78 -14.79 20.02
C LYS A 967 28.36 -13.45 19.62
N VAL A 968 29.42 -13.49 18.83
CA VAL A 968 30.06 -12.32 18.24
C VAL A 968 29.73 -12.31 16.76
N THR A 969 29.21 -11.19 16.27
CA THR A 969 29.01 -10.94 14.85
C THR A 969 30.07 -9.95 14.39
N PHE A 970 30.91 -10.36 13.46
CA PHE A 970 31.82 -9.47 12.75
C PHE A 970 31.07 -8.83 11.59
N THR A 971 30.90 -7.51 11.67
CA THR A 971 30.29 -6.71 10.61
C THR A 971 31.38 -6.04 9.78
N PRO A 972 31.21 -5.91 8.46
CA PRO A 972 32.12 -5.11 7.64
C PRO A 972 32.14 -3.66 8.12
N GLY A 973 33.32 -3.16 8.52
CA GLY A 973 33.55 -1.74 8.80
C GLY A 973 33.84 -0.93 7.53
N ASP A 974 34.45 0.25 7.68
CA ASP A 974 34.96 1.08 6.57
C ASP A 974 36.14 0.38 5.89
N CYS A 975 35.87 -0.63 5.06
CA CYS A 975 36.87 -1.40 4.35
C CYS A 975 36.76 -1.18 2.84
N THR A 976 37.86 -0.73 2.24
CA THR A 976 37.95 -0.33 0.84
C THR A 976 39.08 -1.11 0.17
N LEU A 977 38.81 -1.68 -1.00
CA LEU A 977 39.82 -2.30 -1.88
C LEU A 977 40.05 -1.38 -3.07
N GLY A 978 41.31 -1.21 -3.49
CA GLY A 978 41.69 -0.35 -4.61
C GLY A 978 42.45 -1.09 -5.68
N ASP A 979 42.10 -0.82 -6.94
CA ASP A 979 42.83 -1.32 -8.10
C ASP A 979 44.09 -0.49 -8.43
N SER A 980 44.81 -0.86 -9.50
CA SER A 980 46.04 -0.18 -9.90
C SER A 980 45.83 1.25 -10.42
N GLU A 981 44.59 1.61 -10.77
CA GLU A 981 44.18 2.96 -11.18
C GLU A 981 43.62 3.77 -9.99
N GLY A 982 43.59 3.18 -8.79
CA GLY A 982 43.05 3.80 -7.58
C GLY A 982 41.52 3.84 -7.55
N ILE A 983 40.85 3.02 -8.35
CA ILE A 983 39.40 2.86 -8.34
C ILE A 983 39.01 1.86 -7.27
N GLU A 984 38.00 2.20 -6.48
CA GLU A 984 37.43 1.31 -5.47
C GLU A 984 36.77 0.09 -6.12
N LEU A 985 37.14 -1.10 -5.65
CA LEU A 985 36.52 -2.35 -6.05
C LEU A 985 35.23 -2.57 -5.25
N PRO A 986 34.11 -2.95 -5.89
CA PRO A 986 32.87 -3.26 -5.18
C PRO A 986 33.08 -4.44 -4.22
N SER A 987 32.52 -4.36 -3.02
CA SER A 987 32.56 -5.45 -2.04
C SER A 987 31.17 -5.66 -1.41
N VAL A 988 30.78 -6.92 -1.27
CA VAL A 988 29.57 -7.34 -0.54
C VAL A 988 30.02 -8.39 0.46
N VAL A 989 30.08 -8.03 1.73
CA VAL A 989 30.65 -8.88 2.77
C VAL A 989 29.50 -9.40 3.63
N PRO A 990 29.24 -10.72 3.65
CA PRO A 990 28.32 -11.29 4.61
C PRO A 990 28.93 -11.24 6.02
N ASN A 991 28.08 -11.09 7.04
CA ASN A 991 28.50 -11.14 8.44
C ASN A 991 29.10 -12.52 8.77
N LEU A 992 30.20 -12.55 9.54
CA LEU A 992 30.72 -13.79 10.14
C LEU A 992 30.30 -13.86 11.60
N GLU A 993 29.66 -14.96 11.98
CA GLU A 993 29.29 -15.23 13.37
C GLU A 993 30.24 -16.24 14.01
N ILE A 994 30.72 -15.91 15.21
CA ILE A 994 31.53 -16.78 16.06
C ILE A 994 30.80 -16.97 17.39
N GLU A 995 30.63 -18.22 17.82
CA GLU A 995 30.03 -18.56 19.11
C GLU A 995 31.12 -18.94 20.12
N ILE A 996 31.16 -18.24 21.25
CA ILE A 996 32.07 -18.50 22.36
C ILE A 996 31.33 -19.32 23.40
N VAL A 997 31.88 -20.48 23.76
CA VAL A 997 31.32 -21.45 24.71
C VAL A 997 32.24 -21.66 25.91
N GLU A 998 31.69 -22.03 27.07
CA GLU A 998 32.44 -22.20 28.33
C GLU A 998 33.58 -23.22 28.19
N GLU A 999 33.28 -24.38 27.62
CA GLU A 999 34.25 -25.34 27.13
C GLU A 999 33.82 -25.74 25.72
N LEU A 1000 34.77 -25.94 24.81
CA LEU A 1000 34.45 -26.63 23.56
C LEU A 1000 33.82 -27.97 23.95
N PRO A 1001 32.71 -28.37 23.32
CA PRO A 1001 32.08 -29.64 23.64
C PRO A 1001 33.16 -30.72 23.62
N THR A 1002 33.48 -31.25 24.80
CA THR A 1002 34.24 -32.50 24.85
C THR A 1002 33.35 -33.51 24.15
N PRO A 1003 33.91 -34.42 23.33
CA PRO A 1003 33.15 -35.57 22.88
C PRO A 1003 32.84 -36.37 24.15
N GLU A 1004 31.76 -36.02 24.86
CA GLU A 1004 31.30 -36.74 26.02
C GLU A 1004 30.89 -38.12 25.52
N ALA A 1005 31.55 -39.13 26.09
CA ALA A 1005 31.14 -40.51 25.90
C ALA A 1005 29.69 -40.63 26.37
N ASP A 1006 28.79 -40.80 25.40
CA ASP A 1006 27.35 -41.00 25.56
C ASP A 1006 27.08 -42.06 26.65
N ILE A 1007 26.55 -41.62 27.80
CA ILE A 1007 26.16 -42.52 28.92
C ILE A 1007 24.71 -43.00 28.74
N PHE A 1008 24.16 -42.94 27.54
CA PHE A 1008 22.90 -43.61 27.21
C PHE A 1008 23.15 -45.09 26.87
N THR A 1009 22.40 -46.00 27.50
CA THR A 1009 22.53 -47.46 27.31
C THR A 1009 21.49 -48.05 26.36
N GLY A 1010 20.68 -47.21 25.70
CA GLY A 1010 19.72 -47.63 24.68
C GLY A 1010 20.31 -47.68 23.26
N PRO A 1011 19.55 -48.19 22.27
CA PRO A 1011 20.04 -48.34 20.90
C PRO A 1011 20.37 -46.98 20.28
N LYS A 1012 21.47 -46.92 19.52
CA LYS A 1012 21.99 -45.68 18.91
C LYS A 1012 20.98 -44.97 18.00
N TRP A 1013 20.02 -45.71 17.44
CA TRP A 1013 18.99 -45.22 16.52
C TRP A 1013 17.74 -44.63 17.19
N ASP A 1014 17.61 -44.77 18.51
CA ASP A 1014 16.62 -44.03 19.31
C ASP A 1014 17.25 -42.68 19.65
N VAL A 1015 17.04 -41.71 18.76
CA VAL A 1015 17.68 -40.38 18.75
C VAL A 1015 17.04 -39.47 19.79
N ASN A 1016 15.75 -39.66 20.07
CA ASN A 1016 14.98 -38.84 21.01
C ASN A 1016 14.96 -39.38 22.47
N MET A 1017 15.50 -40.58 22.72
CA MET A 1017 15.54 -41.27 24.02
C MET A 1017 14.19 -41.65 24.60
N ASP A 1018 13.16 -41.85 23.78
CA ASP A 1018 11.83 -42.25 24.23
C ASP A 1018 11.68 -43.78 24.39
N GLY A 1019 12.66 -44.56 23.91
CA GLY A 1019 12.69 -46.01 23.96
C GLY A 1019 12.05 -46.72 22.75
N GLU A 1020 11.56 -45.98 21.75
CA GLU A 1020 10.95 -46.49 20.53
C GLU A 1020 11.58 -45.89 19.27
N ILE A 1021 12.17 -46.71 18.39
CA ILE A 1021 12.71 -46.23 17.11
C ILE A 1021 11.53 -46.01 16.15
N ASN A 1022 11.21 -44.75 15.85
CA ASN A 1022 10.06 -44.42 15.01
C ASN A 1022 10.32 -43.18 14.12
N ILE A 1023 9.25 -42.69 13.46
CA ILE A 1023 9.35 -41.56 12.54
C ILE A 1023 9.85 -40.26 13.22
N LEU A 1024 9.67 -40.13 14.54
CA LEU A 1024 10.14 -38.96 15.29
C LEU A 1024 11.67 -38.92 15.38
N ASP A 1025 12.35 -40.07 15.43
CA ASP A 1025 13.82 -40.14 15.36
C ASP A 1025 14.33 -39.70 13.99
N LEU A 1026 13.66 -40.15 12.92
CA LEU A 1026 13.95 -39.71 11.54
C LEU A 1026 13.76 -38.21 11.37
N ILE A 1027 12.70 -37.64 11.95
CA ILE A 1027 12.44 -36.19 11.93
C ILE A 1027 13.57 -35.43 12.63
N ILE A 1028 14.12 -35.96 13.72
CA ILE A 1028 15.21 -35.30 14.44
C ILE A 1028 16.51 -35.36 13.65
N VAL A 1029 16.85 -36.49 13.02
CA VAL A 1029 18.02 -36.55 12.12
C VAL A 1029 17.85 -35.62 10.93
N ALA A 1030 16.66 -35.62 10.31
CA ALA A 1030 16.35 -34.73 9.18
C ALA A 1030 16.44 -33.25 9.55
N LYS A 1031 16.01 -32.88 10.76
CA LYS A 1031 16.07 -31.52 11.29
C LYS A 1031 17.49 -30.97 11.35
N TYR A 1032 18.48 -31.85 11.57
CA TYR A 1032 19.88 -31.46 11.80
C TYR A 1032 20.82 -31.84 10.65
N LEU A 1033 20.28 -32.19 9.47
CA LEU A 1033 21.08 -32.50 8.29
C LEU A 1033 22.00 -31.35 7.89
N GLY A 1034 23.30 -31.64 7.77
CA GLY A 1034 24.33 -30.67 7.38
C GLY A 1034 24.67 -29.66 8.47
N GLU A 1035 24.05 -29.75 9.66
CA GLU A 1035 24.45 -28.93 10.80
C GLU A 1035 25.73 -29.47 11.46
N PRO A 1036 26.61 -28.58 11.99
CA PRO A 1036 27.71 -29.02 12.81
C PRO A 1036 27.21 -29.71 14.08
N ILE A 1037 27.96 -30.71 14.54
CA ILE A 1037 27.64 -31.43 15.76
C ILE A 1037 27.81 -30.52 16.98
N THR A 1038 26.76 -30.42 17.77
CA THR A 1038 26.61 -29.69 19.02
C THR A 1038 26.08 -30.62 20.11
N ALA A 1039 26.11 -30.19 21.38
CA ALA A 1039 25.54 -30.96 22.48
C ALA A 1039 24.03 -31.28 22.30
N ASN A 1040 23.31 -30.46 21.52
CA ASN A 1040 21.87 -30.58 21.31
C ASN A 1040 21.49 -31.51 20.15
N ASN A 1041 22.40 -31.75 19.20
CA ASN A 1041 22.13 -32.55 18.00
C ASN A 1041 23.09 -33.74 17.82
N GLN A 1042 24.03 -33.97 18.73
CA GLN A 1042 25.01 -35.08 18.63
C GLN A 1042 24.40 -36.48 18.47
N ARG A 1043 23.18 -36.70 18.97
CA ARG A 1043 22.49 -38.00 18.82
C ARG A 1043 21.92 -38.21 17.41
N ALA A 1044 21.87 -37.17 16.59
CA ALA A 1044 21.49 -37.26 15.18
C ALA A 1044 22.60 -37.85 14.28
N ASP A 1045 23.86 -37.85 14.73
CA ASP A 1045 24.97 -38.58 14.09
C ASP A 1045 24.96 -40.06 14.53
N VAL A 1046 23.95 -40.79 14.05
CA VAL A 1046 23.78 -42.20 14.39
C VAL A 1046 24.80 -43.11 13.71
N THR A 1047 25.54 -42.64 12.69
CA THR A 1047 26.67 -43.37 12.09
C THR A 1047 27.97 -43.17 12.87
N GLY A 1048 28.12 -42.05 13.58
CA GLY A 1048 29.28 -41.71 14.40
C GLY A 1048 30.47 -41.23 13.57
N ASP A 1049 30.22 -40.78 12.34
CA ASP A 1049 31.23 -40.28 11.41
C ASP A 1049 31.53 -38.78 11.58
N LYS A 1050 30.85 -38.15 12.55
CA LYS A 1050 30.89 -36.74 12.91
C LYS A 1050 30.23 -35.81 11.89
N VAL A 1051 29.36 -36.33 11.03
CA VAL A 1051 28.65 -35.57 10.00
C VAL A 1051 27.19 -36.02 9.95
N ILE A 1052 26.24 -35.17 10.36
CA ILE A 1052 24.81 -35.50 10.26
C ILE A 1052 24.38 -35.41 8.78
N ASN A 1053 24.22 -36.56 8.13
CA ASN A 1053 23.95 -36.66 6.71
C ASN A 1053 22.89 -37.74 6.39
N VAL A 1054 22.62 -37.96 5.10
CA VAL A 1054 21.57 -38.90 4.68
C VAL A 1054 21.86 -40.34 5.12
N LEU A 1055 23.13 -40.70 5.36
CA LEU A 1055 23.53 -42.00 5.88
C LEU A 1055 23.04 -42.21 7.32
N ASP A 1056 22.90 -41.14 8.11
CA ASP A 1056 22.31 -41.18 9.44
C ASP A 1056 20.80 -41.43 9.38
N LEU A 1057 20.11 -40.74 8.47
CA LEU A 1057 18.70 -41.00 8.18
C LEU A 1057 18.46 -42.44 7.72
N VAL A 1058 19.30 -42.93 6.81
CA VAL A 1058 19.26 -44.32 6.35
C VAL A 1058 19.57 -45.29 7.48
N ALA A 1059 20.48 -44.95 8.40
CA ALA A 1059 20.80 -45.77 9.55
C ALA A 1059 19.61 -45.89 10.52
N VAL A 1060 18.91 -44.79 10.83
CA VAL A 1060 17.66 -44.84 11.62
C VAL A 1060 16.55 -45.56 10.87
N ALA A 1061 16.38 -45.30 9.56
CA ALA A 1061 15.33 -45.91 8.74
C ALA A 1061 15.52 -47.42 8.56
N ASN A 1062 16.76 -47.92 8.58
CA ASN A 1062 17.05 -49.36 8.56
C ASN A 1062 16.84 -50.04 9.91
N ALA A 1063 16.79 -49.25 10.99
CA ALA A 1063 16.51 -49.72 12.35
C ALA A 1063 15.02 -49.62 12.72
N PHE A 1064 14.22 -48.97 11.86
CA PHE A 1064 12.76 -48.90 11.86
C PHE A 1064 12.09 -50.27 11.66
#